data_AF-A0AAV5QLB0-F1
#
_entry.id   AF-A0AAV5QLB0-F1
#
_cell.length_a   1.000
_cell.length_b   1.000
_cell.length_c   1.000
_cell.angle_alpha   90.00
_cell.angle_beta   90.00
_cell.angle_gamma   90.00
#
_symmetry.space_group_name_H-M   'P 1'
#
loop_
_entity.id
_entity.type
_entity.pdbx_description
1 polymer ?
#
loop_
_entity_poly.entity_id
_entity_poly.type
_entity_poly.pdbx_seq_one_letter_code
_entity_poly.pdbx_strand_id
1 'polypeptide(L)'
;MCQKTKIWEISDQTTKTKTLPVPKQPNNKLSTVFSMSKFFGLQALDSRLGPPQDQAKLKRIIASVPPKSRWSTLEFKFYIAVFIIVVPLMLKQGIEISLSSHPNYPKYSHLLSDGWIFGRKVDNSDVQYSFFRNNFFLLVVLMISHVLIKSGCYKFFKIEKLTFDMVFGVIFLALAHGMNSLKILIHIVICYFAVRLAISMDKKHSGDLNYNEKFYRCGAISFIWVYGIAALYINDRYRDFQLFGAISPSLGGLDKIRGIIHRWDIFYNFTLLRTLSYNMDYIWRYYDLKNNIRDSTGIQLKELELSKKRTISQEELNLVNESNEIGAQKSYGGDAGLNSDLTDRERQAYPWSIYDYNFGNHLAYVLYTPLFIAGPILTFNDYLYQCRHTLSSINFERSVGYALRFITDLLTMEFMLHFMYVVAIAKVKLYEGYTPFQISMIGLLNLNVIWLKLLIPWRFFRLWALLDNMDPPENMIRCVDNNYSAMAFWRAWHRSYNKWVTRYIYIPLGGSKNRVFTSLAVFSFVAVWHDIEFKLLIWGWLIVLFLVPEIFLSSYFRKFNDQPWYRHVCGMGSVVNIWLMMIANIYGFCLGHDGTVGLLKNMLGTFDGGLFFITCSGCLFVGVQVMYESRDSEKRRGIDLRC
;
A
#
# COMPACT_ATOMS: atom_id res chain seq x y z
N MET A 1 -28.16 -17.34 -35.76
CA MET A 1 -27.07 -17.21 -36.76
C MET A 1 -25.78 -16.98 -36.00
N CYS A 2 -24.92 -17.98 -35.98
CA CYS A 2 -23.77 -18.12 -35.09
C CYS A 2 -22.50 -17.74 -35.87
N GLN A 3 -21.67 -16.82 -35.35
CA GLN A 3 -20.30 -16.64 -35.86
C GLN A 3 -19.30 -16.46 -34.71
N LYS A 4 -18.43 -17.46 -34.65
CA LYS A 4 -17.36 -17.73 -33.69
C LYS A 4 -16.29 -16.64 -33.70
N THR A 5 -15.83 -16.25 -32.52
CA THR A 5 -14.60 -15.46 -32.32
C THR A 5 -13.41 -16.42 -32.26
N LYS A 6 -12.41 -16.20 -33.12
CA LYS A 6 -11.22 -17.04 -33.30
C LYS A 6 -10.31 -17.03 -32.06
N ILE A 7 -9.95 -18.24 -31.66
CA ILE A 7 -8.90 -18.60 -30.70
C ILE A 7 -7.54 -18.39 -31.37
N TRP A 8 -6.56 -17.89 -30.60
CA TRP A 8 -5.17 -17.75 -31.03
C TRP A 8 -4.50 -19.13 -31.06
N GLU A 9 -4.19 -19.62 -32.27
CA GLU A 9 -3.32 -20.76 -32.52
C GLU A 9 -1.87 -20.41 -32.21
N ILE A 10 -1.24 -21.25 -31.39
CA ILE A 10 0.18 -21.24 -31.09
C ILE A 10 0.87 -22.05 -32.19
N SER A 11 1.73 -21.39 -32.96
CA SER A 11 2.65 -22.04 -33.90
C SER A 11 3.77 -22.73 -33.13
N ASP A 12 3.82 -24.06 -33.25
CA ASP A 12 4.91 -24.92 -32.81
C ASP A 12 6.13 -24.71 -33.73
N GLN A 13 7.18 -24.08 -33.21
CA GLN A 13 8.52 -24.16 -33.80
C GLN A 13 9.43 -24.96 -32.87
N THR A 14 9.61 -26.22 -33.22
CA THR A 14 10.54 -27.17 -32.64
C THR A 14 11.98 -26.75 -32.89
N THR A 15 12.55 -25.93 -32.01
CA THR A 15 14.00 -25.74 -31.90
C THR A 15 14.53 -26.56 -30.72
N LYS A 16 15.36 -27.56 -31.02
CA LYS A 16 16.08 -28.41 -30.06
C LYS A 16 16.87 -27.54 -29.08
N THR A 17 16.31 -27.32 -27.89
CA THR A 17 17.00 -26.65 -26.78
C THR A 17 17.69 -27.71 -25.93
N LYS A 18 19.02 -27.62 -25.84
CA LYS A 18 19.83 -28.39 -24.89
C LYS A 18 19.27 -28.18 -23.48
N THR A 19 18.88 -29.26 -22.84
CA THR A 19 18.45 -29.31 -21.45
C THR A 19 19.60 -28.88 -20.54
N LEU A 20 19.57 -27.64 -20.07
CA LEU A 20 20.39 -27.22 -18.94
C LEU A 20 19.86 -27.91 -17.67
N PRO A 21 20.73 -28.42 -16.79
CA PRO A 21 20.28 -29.06 -15.55
C PRO A 21 19.57 -28.04 -14.67
N VAL A 22 18.34 -28.37 -14.29
CA VAL A 22 17.54 -27.65 -13.32
C VAL A 22 18.26 -27.74 -11.96
N PRO A 23 18.48 -26.63 -11.22
CA PRO A 23 18.92 -26.73 -9.85
C PRO A 23 17.83 -27.45 -9.05
N LYS A 24 18.19 -28.60 -8.46
CA LYS A 24 17.32 -29.37 -7.56
C LYS A 24 16.69 -28.42 -6.55
N GLN A 25 15.35 -28.41 -6.46
CA GLN A 25 14.69 -27.81 -5.31
C GLN A 25 15.26 -28.47 -4.04
N PRO A 26 15.74 -27.70 -3.05
CA PRO A 26 16.16 -28.30 -1.80
C PRO A 26 14.94 -28.95 -1.17
N ASN A 27 15.03 -30.26 -0.91
CA ASN A 27 14.05 -31.01 -0.14
C ASN A 27 13.66 -30.22 1.11
N ASN A 28 12.36 -30.02 1.31
CA ASN A 28 11.77 -29.49 2.54
C ASN A 28 11.95 -30.50 3.70
N LYS A 29 13.19 -30.74 4.10
CA LYS A 29 13.51 -31.22 5.44
C LYS A 29 13.86 -30.00 6.27
N LEU A 30 13.11 -29.83 7.37
CA LEU A 30 13.35 -28.92 8.49
C LEU A 30 14.84 -28.57 8.62
N SER A 31 15.21 -27.36 8.20
CA SER A 31 16.46 -26.73 8.64
C SER A 31 16.06 -25.55 9.50
N THR A 32 16.02 -25.80 10.81
CA THR A 32 15.78 -24.88 11.92
C THR A 32 16.92 -23.86 12.09
N VAL A 33 17.72 -23.62 11.05
CA VAL A 33 18.79 -22.63 11.06
C VAL A 33 18.29 -21.41 10.32
N PHE A 34 18.03 -20.35 11.07
CA PHE A 34 17.71 -19.03 10.57
C PHE A 34 18.89 -18.52 9.72
N SER A 35 18.88 -18.85 8.43
CA SER A 35 19.92 -18.37 7.52
C SER A 35 19.75 -16.87 7.33
N MET A 36 20.83 -16.10 7.52
CA MET A 36 20.85 -14.66 7.23
C MET A 36 20.33 -14.34 5.81
N SER A 37 20.59 -15.23 4.84
CA SER A 37 20.05 -15.07 3.48
C SER A 37 18.53 -15.19 3.40
N LYS A 38 17.90 -16.04 4.24
CA LYS A 38 16.44 -16.10 4.35
C LYS A 38 15.91 -14.86 5.06
N PHE A 39 16.59 -14.40 6.11
CA PHE A 39 16.19 -13.23 6.87
C PHE A 39 16.15 -11.94 6.05
N PHE A 40 17.02 -11.75 5.05
CA PHE A 40 16.98 -10.60 4.15
C PHE A 40 16.18 -10.85 2.86
N GLY A 41 15.63 -12.05 2.67
CA GLY A 41 14.86 -12.40 1.49
C GLY A 41 13.51 -11.70 1.40
N LEU A 42 13.01 -11.49 0.18
CA LEU A 42 11.68 -10.89 -0.07
C LEU A 42 10.54 -11.76 0.52
N GLN A 43 10.68 -13.08 0.51
CA GLN A 43 9.68 -14.00 1.08
C GLN A 43 9.52 -13.87 2.60
N ALA A 44 10.62 -13.58 3.31
CA ALA A 44 10.58 -13.33 4.75
C ALA A 44 9.93 -11.96 5.06
N LEU A 45 9.89 -11.03 4.11
CA LEU A 45 9.12 -9.80 4.23
C LEU A 45 7.62 -10.08 4.09
N ASP A 46 7.26 -10.71 2.98
CA ASP A 46 5.89 -11.05 2.60
C ASP A 46 5.91 -12.33 1.76
N SER A 47 5.19 -13.36 2.21
CA SER A 47 5.16 -14.69 1.57
C SER A 47 4.74 -14.62 0.11
N ARG A 48 3.96 -13.59 -0.26
CA ARG A 48 3.48 -13.31 -1.62
C ARG A 48 4.57 -12.91 -2.60
N LEU A 49 5.78 -12.58 -2.12
CA LEU A 49 6.90 -12.12 -2.94
C LEU A 49 7.82 -13.27 -3.38
N GLY A 50 7.42 -14.51 -3.12
CA GLY A 50 8.11 -15.70 -3.60
C GLY A 50 7.91 -15.97 -5.11
N PRO A 51 8.65 -16.95 -5.65
CA PRO A 51 8.43 -17.43 -7.01
C PRO A 51 7.01 -17.98 -7.16
N PRO A 52 6.39 -17.86 -8.36
CA PRO A 52 5.07 -18.41 -8.60
C PRO A 52 5.08 -19.94 -8.49
N GLN A 53 3.96 -20.51 -8.05
CA GLN A 53 3.77 -21.97 -8.01
C GLN A 53 3.66 -22.58 -9.42
N ASP A 54 3.11 -21.83 -10.39
CA ASP A 54 3.03 -22.21 -11.80
C ASP A 54 4.43 -22.34 -12.44
N GLN A 55 4.78 -23.58 -12.79
CA GLN A 55 6.06 -23.94 -13.40
C GLN A 55 6.27 -23.31 -14.79
N ALA A 56 5.23 -23.16 -15.59
CA ALA A 56 5.33 -22.53 -16.90
C ALA A 56 5.65 -21.04 -16.76
N LYS A 57 4.98 -20.37 -15.82
CA LYS A 57 5.27 -18.98 -15.48
C LYS A 57 6.67 -18.81 -14.90
N LEU A 58 7.10 -19.70 -14.01
CA LEU A 58 8.44 -19.71 -13.44
C LEU A 58 9.52 -19.79 -14.53
N LYS A 59 9.40 -20.74 -15.45
CA LYS A 59 10.34 -20.91 -16.58
C LYS A 59 10.39 -19.66 -17.47
N ARG A 60 9.23 -19.05 -17.77
CA ARG A 60 9.16 -17.80 -18.55
C ARG A 60 9.87 -16.63 -17.86
N ILE A 61 9.73 -16.49 -16.54
CA ILE A 61 10.43 -15.43 -15.78
C ILE A 61 11.94 -15.63 -15.87
N ILE A 62 12.43 -16.84 -15.60
CA ILE A 62 13.87 -17.14 -15.62
C ILE A 62 14.44 -16.95 -17.03
N ALA A 63 13.72 -17.37 -18.07
CA ALA A 63 14.13 -17.22 -19.47
C ALA A 63 14.13 -15.76 -19.96
N SER A 64 13.46 -14.84 -19.26
CA SER A 64 13.38 -13.43 -19.64
C SER A 64 14.67 -12.63 -19.38
N VAL A 65 15.67 -13.24 -18.74
CA VAL A 65 16.92 -12.58 -18.36
C VAL A 65 18.15 -13.42 -18.71
N PRO A 66 19.33 -12.80 -18.89
CA PRO A 66 20.56 -13.52 -19.10
C PRO A 66 20.88 -14.47 -17.93
N PRO A 67 21.34 -15.71 -18.20
CA PRO A 67 21.55 -16.72 -17.17
C PRO A 67 22.74 -16.41 -16.27
N LYS A 68 23.79 -15.78 -16.81
CA LYS A 68 24.98 -15.40 -16.06
C LYS A 68 24.79 -14.04 -15.40
N SER A 69 25.21 -13.94 -14.14
CA SER A 69 25.23 -12.66 -13.44
C SER A 69 26.35 -11.76 -13.94
N ARG A 70 26.12 -10.45 -13.91
CA ARG A 70 27.10 -9.43 -14.28
C ARG A 70 27.99 -8.98 -13.12
N TRP A 71 27.73 -9.38 -11.87
CA TRP A 71 28.50 -8.90 -10.70
C TRP A 71 30.01 -9.13 -10.81
N SER A 72 30.46 -10.15 -11.55
CA SER A 72 31.88 -10.45 -11.73
C SER A 72 32.56 -9.70 -12.88
N THR A 73 31.81 -8.96 -13.70
CA THR A 73 32.39 -8.20 -14.83
C THR A 73 33.18 -6.99 -14.35
N LEU A 74 34.14 -6.53 -15.15
CA LEU A 74 34.91 -5.32 -14.83
C LEU A 74 34.01 -4.08 -14.71
N GLU A 75 32.98 -3.99 -15.55
CA GLU A 75 31.95 -2.94 -15.48
C GLU A 75 31.28 -2.87 -14.09
N PHE A 76 30.81 -4.00 -13.57
CA PHE A 76 30.12 -4.02 -12.26
C PHE A 76 31.07 -3.87 -11.08
N LYS A 77 32.33 -4.32 -11.20
CA LYS A 77 33.36 -4.02 -10.20
C LYS A 77 33.63 -2.52 -10.11
N PHE A 78 33.68 -1.82 -11.25
CA PHE A 78 33.77 -0.36 -11.28
C PHE A 78 32.54 0.30 -10.63
N TYR A 79 31.33 -0.17 -10.96
CA TYR A 79 30.09 0.33 -10.34
C TYR A 79 30.06 0.15 -8.82
N ILE A 80 30.52 -1.00 -8.31
CA ILE A 80 30.64 -1.24 -6.87
C ILE A 80 31.68 -0.30 -6.24
N ALA A 81 32.82 -0.07 -6.90
CA ALA A 81 33.83 0.86 -6.40
C ALA A 81 33.28 2.29 -6.26
N VAL A 82 32.55 2.77 -7.28
CA VAL A 82 31.84 4.07 -7.21
C VAL A 82 30.84 4.07 -6.05
N PHE A 83 30.03 3.03 -5.89
CA PHE A 83 29.04 2.94 -4.81
C PHE A 83 29.67 2.99 -3.41
N ILE A 84 30.78 2.28 -3.19
CA ILE A 84 31.53 2.25 -1.92
C ILE A 84 32.12 3.63 -1.59
N ILE A 85 32.41 4.48 -2.58
CA ILE A 85 32.91 5.83 -2.35
C ILE A 85 31.76 6.82 -2.15
N VAL A 86 30.77 6.80 -3.04
CA VAL A 86 29.71 7.82 -3.09
C VAL A 86 28.78 7.72 -1.90
N VAL A 87 28.34 6.53 -1.50
CA VAL A 87 27.35 6.38 -0.40
C VAL A 87 27.91 6.88 0.94
N PRO A 88 29.14 6.54 1.36
CA PRO A 88 29.73 7.14 2.56
C PRO A 88 29.88 8.66 2.48
N LEU A 89 30.21 9.23 1.31
CA LEU A 89 30.28 10.68 1.14
C LEU A 89 28.91 11.36 1.34
N MET A 90 27.84 10.74 0.82
CA MET A 90 26.47 11.23 0.99
C MET A 90 26.08 11.25 2.48
N LEU A 91 26.36 10.16 3.21
CA LEU A 91 26.07 10.07 4.65
C LEU A 91 26.94 11.03 5.46
N LYS A 92 28.23 11.12 5.14
CA LYS A 92 29.16 12.07 5.77
C LYS A 92 28.63 13.49 5.64
N GLN A 93 28.14 13.88 4.46
CA GLN A 93 27.63 15.22 4.25
C GLN A 93 26.42 15.53 5.14
N GLY A 94 25.49 14.57 5.30
CA GLY A 94 24.34 14.70 6.19
C GLY A 94 24.73 14.86 7.66
N ILE A 95 25.81 14.20 8.08
CA ILE A 95 26.34 14.31 9.44
C ILE A 95 27.03 15.67 9.64
N GLU A 96 27.87 16.11 8.71
CA GLU A 96 28.65 17.35 8.84
C GLU A 96 27.78 18.60 8.96
N ILE A 97 26.71 18.70 8.17
CA ILE A 97 25.74 19.82 8.26
C ILE A 97 24.96 19.83 9.59
N SER A 98 24.96 18.69 10.29
CA SER A 98 24.25 18.45 11.55
C SER A 98 25.15 18.63 12.78
N LEU A 99 26.44 18.93 12.59
CA LEU A 99 27.37 19.16 13.70
C LEU A 99 27.06 20.47 14.44
N SER A 100 27.25 20.48 15.76
CA SER A 100 27.08 21.67 16.59
C SER A 100 28.05 22.81 16.26
N SER A 101 29.18 22.48 15.63
CA SER A 101 30.18 23.45 15.13
C SER A 101 29.78 24.09 13.80
N HIS A 102 28.76 23.58 13.11
CA HIS A 102 28.37 24.11 11.80
C HIS A 102 27.73 25.52 11.96
N PRO A 103 28.06 26.51 11.11
CA PRO A 103 27.57 27.89 11.25
C PRO A 103 26.04 28.04 11.28
N ASN A 104 25.33 27.12 10.61
CA ASN A 104 23.86 27.11 10.59
C ASN A 104 23.21 26.37 11.77
N TYR A 105 23.98 25.68 12.64
CA TYR A 105 23.43 24.91 13.76
C TYR A 105 22.56 25.73 14.72
N PRO A 106 22.98 26.94 15.18
CA PRO A 106 22.16 27.74 16.09
C PRO A 106 20.76 28.06 15.52
N LYS A 107 20.64 28.16 14.20
CA LYS A 107 19.38 28.52 13.51
C LYS A 107 18.28 27.48 13.66
N TYR A 108 18.61 26.20 13.77
CA TYR A 108 17.62 25.10 13.90
C TYR A 108 17.72 24.32 15.21
N SER A 109 18.75 24.56 16.02
CA SER A 109 18.97 23.85 17.30
C SER A 109 17.78 23.86 18.25
N HIS A 110 16.97 24.92 18.23
CA HIS A 110 15.75 25.07 19.05
C HIS A 110 14.64 24.06 18.69
N LEU A 111 14.70 23.43 17.52
CA LEU A 111 13.77 22.37 17.10
C LEU A 111 14.20 20.97 17.56
N LEU A 112 15.43 20.84 18.08
CA LEU A 112 15.98 19.56 18.50
C LEU A 112 15.56 19.26 19.94
N SER A 113 15.31 17.99 20.22
CA SER A 113 14.98 17.48 21.56
C SER A 113 16.17 16.75 22.17
N ASP A 114 16.12 16.49 23.47
CA ASP A 114 17.09 15.60 24.12
C ASP A 114 16.94 14.17 23.58
N GLY A 115 18.05 13.63 23.10
CA GLY A 115 18.15 12.26 22.60
C GLY A 115 18.74 11.33 23.66
N TRP A 116 18.66 10.03 23.39
CA TRP A 116 19.12 8.98 24.31
C TRP A 116 20.45 8.36 23.90
N ILE A 117 20.92 8.60 22.68
CA ILE A 117 22.18 8.07 22.16
C ILE A 117 23.33 8.98 22.56
N PHE A 118 24.13 8.55 23.55
CA PHE A 118 25.40 9.19 23.95
C PHE A 118 25.31 10.70 24.20
N GLY A 119 24.20 11.18 24.77
CA GLY A 119 23.98 12.61 25.05
C GLY A 119 23.78 13.48 23.81
N ARG A 120 23.64 12.88 22.61
CA ARG A 120 23.30 13.61 21.39
C ARG A 120 21.84 14.07 21.41
N LYS A 121 21.57 15.20 20.78
CA LYS A 121 20.21 15.65 20.49
C LYS A 121 19.57 14.75 19.43
N VAL A 122 18.24 14.82 19.33
CA VAL A 122 17.45 14.10 18.33
C VAL A 122 16.56 15.07 17.56
N ASP A 123 16.51 14.90 16.24
CA ASP A 123 15.57 15.63 15.37
C ASP A 123 14.18 15.00 15.45
N ASN A 124 13.43 15.34 16.49
CA ASN A 124 12.04 14.93 16.67
C ASN A 124 11.06 15.95 16.06
N SER A 125 11.50 16.73 15.06
CA SER A 125 10.74 17.87 14.57
C SER A 125 9.57 17.48 13.66
N ASP A 126 9.56 16.32 13.01
CA ASP A 126 8.39 15.84 12.24
C ASP A 126 7.20 15.53 13.17
N VAL A 127 6.08 16.23 12.99
CA VAL A 127 4.90 16.12 13.88
C VAL A 127 4.24 14.74 13.79
N GLN A 128 4.23 14.12 12.61
CA GLN A 128 3.59 12.82 12.42
C GLN A 128 4.41 11.70 13.07
N TYR A 129 5.72 11.71 12.85
CA TYR A 129 6.61 10.71 13.44
C TYR A 129 6.77 10.90 14.95
N SER A 130 6.92 12.14 15.43
CA SER A 130 7.01 12.43 16.86
C SER A 130 5.77 11.97 17.62
N PHE A 131 4.56 12.12 17.04
CA PHE A 131 3.34 11.57 17.62
C PHE A 131 3.42 10.05 17.80
N PHE A 132 3.84 9.30 16.76
CA PHE A 132 4.02 7.85 16.86
C PHE A 132 5.11 7.47 17.88
N ARG A 133 6.28 8.10 17.78
CA ARG A 133 7.45 7.84 18.63
C ARG A 133 7.15 8.08 20.10
N ASN A 134 6.53 9.21 20.44
CA ASN A 134 6.21 9.56 21.82
C ASN A 134 5.13 8.64 22.43
N ASN A 135 4.24 8.07 21.60
CA ASN A 135 3.20 7.13 22.03
C ASN A 135 3.57 5.66 21.80
N PHE A 136 4.80 5.36 21.37
CA PHE A 136 5.20 4.02 20.95
C PHE A 136 5.00 2.97 22.06
N PHE A 137 5.39 3.29 23.30
CA PHE A 137 5.20 2.39 24.43
C PHE A 137 3.71 2.08 24.69
N LEU A 138 2.86 3.10 24.65
CA LEU A 138 1.40 2.94 24.81
C LEU A 138 0.82 2.03 23.71
N LEU A 139 1.28 2.20 22.46
CA LEU A 139 0.87 1.37 21.33
C LEU A 139 1.30 -0.10 21.50
N VAL A 140 2.51 -0.35 21.99
CA VAL A 140 2.99 -1.71 22.28
C VAL A 140 2.15 -2.37 23.36
N VAL A 141 1.87 -1.66 24.46
CA VAL A 141 0.99 -2.15 25.54
C VAL A 141 -0.40 -2.46 25.02
N LEU A 142 -0.96 -1.58 24.18
CA LEU A 142 -2.27 -1.77 23.57
C LEU A 142 -2.31 -2.99 22.64
N MET A 143 -1.29 -3.17 21.79
CA MET A 143 -1.16 -4.32 20.89
C MET A 143 -1.14 -5.64 21.68
N ILE A 144 -0.29 -5.73 22.70
CA ILE A 144 -0.18 -6.93 23.55
C ILE A 144 -1.50 -7.18 24.28
N SER A 145 -2.08 -6.14 24.89
CA SER A 145 -3.35 -6.24 25.62
C SER A 145 -4.47 -6.73 24.70
N HIS A 146 -4.61 -6.17 23.50
CA HIS A 146 -5.58 -6.61 22.50
C HIS A 146 -5.45 -8.11 22.20
N VAL A 147 -4.24 -8.57 21.87
CA VAL A 147 -4.00 -9.98 21.52
C VAL A 147 -4.30 -10.90 22.71
N LEU A 148 -3.91 -10.53 23.93
CA LEU A 148 -4.17 -11.32 25.13
C LEU A 148 -5.66 -11.36 25.49
N ILE A 149 -6.35 -10.21 25.44
CA ILE A 149 -7.79 -10.12 25.71
C ILE A 149 -8.56 -10.97 24.69
N LYS A 150 -8.27 -10.83 23.40
CA LYS A 150 -8.90 -11.62 22.33
C LYS A 150 -8.68 -13.12 22.51
N SER A 151 -7.43 -13.52 22.81
CA SER A 151 -7.10 -14.91 23.10
C SER A 151 -7.86 -15.45 24.31
N GLY A 152 -8.01 -14.64 25.36
CA GLY A 152 -8.83 -14.96 26.52
C GLY A 152 -10.31 -15.11 26.18
N CYS A 153 -10.87 -14.19 25.41
CA CYS A 153 -12.25 -14.24 24.93
C CYS A 153 -12.56 -15.53 24.16
N TYR A 154 -11.64 -15.99 23.32
CA TYR A 154 -11.80 -17.25 22.60
C TYR A 154 -11.75 -18.46 23.53
N LYS A 155 -10.73 -18.49 24.41
CA LYS A 155 -10.50 -19.65 25.28
C LYS A 155 -11.59 -19.82 26.33
N PHE A 156 -12.04 -18.73 26.95
CA PHE A 156 -12.93 -18.78 28.12
C PHE A 156 -14.40 -18.53 27.76
N PHE A 157 -14.68 -17.68 26.78
CA PHE A 157 -16.05 -17.25 26.47
C PHE A 157 -16.55 -17.74 25.08
N LYS A 158 -15.68 -18.40 24.30
CA LYS A 158 -15.99 -18.89 22.94
C LYS A 158 -16.59 -17.82 22.03
N ILE A 159 -16.19 -16.57 22.22
CA ILE A 159 -16.65 -15.44 21.39
C ILE A 159 -16.07 -15.59 19.98
N GLU A 160 -16.88 -15.42 18.94
CA GLU A 160 -16.40 -15.45 17.56
C GLU A 160 -15.53 -14.24 17.23
N LYS A 161 -14.58 -14.43 16.29
CA LYS A 161 -13.64 -13.37 15.86
C LYS A 161 -14.33 -12.09 15.42
N LEU A 162 -15.35 -12.21 14.58
CA LEU A 162 -16.10 -11.07 14.05
C LEU A 162 -16.83 -10.30 15.15
N THR A 163 -17.44 -11.01 16.12
CA THR A 163 -18.12 -10.38 17.26
C THR A 163 -17.13 -9.66 18.15
N PHE A 164 -15.97 -10.27 18.42
CA PHE A 164 -14.91 -9.61 19.17
C PHE A 164 -14.43 -8.34 18.47
N ASP A 165 -14.09 -8.43 17.18
CA ASP A 165 -13.56 -7.31 16.41
C ASP A 165 -14.56 -6.16 16.30
N MET A 166 -15.86 -6.47 16.21
CA MET A 166 -16.93 -5.48 16.26
C MET A 166 -16.97 -4.76 17.62
N VAL A 167 -17.08 -5.51 18.72
CA VAL A 167 -17.25 -4.94 20.06
C VAL A 167 -16.01 -4.18 20.48
N PHE A 168 -14.83 -4.79 20.34
CA PHE A 168 -13.56 -4.16 20.65
C PHE A 168 -13.34 -2.93 19.77
N GLY A 169 -13.65 -3.01 18.47
CA GLY A 169 -13.52 -1.88 17.54
C GLY A 169 -14.36 -0.67 17.94
N VAL A 170 -15.59 -0.87 18.41
CA VAL A 170 -16.46 0.23 18.91
C VAL A 170 -15.88 0.85 20.17
N ILE A 171 -15.45 0.03 21.14
CA ILE A 171 -14.80 0.51 22.37
C ILE A 171 -13.53 1.28 22.04
N PHE A 172 -12.70 0.72 21.16
CA PHE A 172 -11.47 1.34 20.70
C PHE A 172 -11.72 2.67 20.01
N LEU A 173 -12.71 2.76 19.13
CA LEU A 173 -13.10 4.01 18.46
C LEU A 173 -13.51 5.08 19.47
N ALA A 174 -14.31 4.73 20.48
CA ALA A 174 -14.74 5.63 21.53
C ALA A 174 -13.56 6.13 22.39
N LEU A 175 -12.60 5.26 22.72
CA LEU A 175 -11.39 5.65 23.46
C LEU A 175 -10.44 6.51 22.60
N ALA A 176 -10.28 6.17 21.33
CA ALA A 176 -9.39 6.87 20.41
C ALA A 176 -9.89 8.29 20.11
N HIS A 177 -11.19 8.49 19.91
CA HIS A 177 -11.74 9.76 19.42
C HIS A 177 -12.77 10.43 20.33
N GLY A 178 -13.17 9.81 21.45
CA GLY A 178 -14.20 10.37 22.34
C GLY A 178 -15.52 10.55 21.60
N MET A 179 -16.17 11.70 21.75
CA MET A 179 -17.45 11.97 21.08
C MET A 179 -17.34 12.17 19.55
N ASN A 180 -16.14 12.43 19.02
CA ASN A 180 -15.93 12.46 17.57
C ASN A 180 -16.10 11.06 16.93
N SER A 181 -16.07 9.98 17.71
CA SER A 181 -16.41 8.63 17.25
C SER A 181 -17.80 8.56 16.61
N LEU A 182 -18.76 9.35 17.12
CA LEU A 182 -20.12 9.41 16.58
C LEU A 182 -20.16 10.00 15.18
N LYS A 183 -19.31 10.98 14.86
CA LYS A 183 -19.19 11.53 13.49
C LYS A 183 -18.75 10.44 12.52
N ILE A 184 -17.75 9.63 12.90
CA ILE A 184 -17.26 8.49 12.11
C ILE A 184 -18.39 7.46 11.93
N LEU A 185 -19.09 7.10 13.01
CA LEU A 185 -20.20 6.14 12.97
C LEU A 185 -21.37 6.63 12.08
N ILE A 186 -21.70 7.92 12.13
CA ILE A 186 -22.73 8.53 11.26
C ILE A 186 -22.40 8.31 9.79
N HIS A 187 -21.16 8.57 9.37
CA HIS A 187 -20.75 8.33 7.99
C HIS A 187 -20.82 6.85 7.60
N ILE A 188 -20.40 5.95 8.49
CA ILE A 188 -20.46 4.49 8.26
C ILE A 188 -21.93 4.05 8.05
N VAL A 189 -22.83 4.55 8.90
CA VAL A 189 -24.27 4.27 8.86
C VAL A 189 -24.89 4.82 7.58
N ILE A 190 -24.63 6.09 7.22
CA ILE A 190 -25.17 6.72 6.00
C ILE A 190 -24.77 5.92 4.77
N CYS A 191 -23.47 5.61 4.61
CA CYS A 191 -23.00 4.81 3.48
C CYS A 191 -23.66 3.43 3.41
N TYR A 192 -23.75 2.73 4.55
CA TYR A 192 -24.33 1.39 4.61
C TYR A 192 -25.80 1.39 4.19
N PHE A 193 -26.62 2.27 4.77
CA PHE A 193 -28.05 2.32 4.49
C PHE A 193 -28.37 2.88 3.11
N ALA A 194 -27.58 3.82 2.59
CA ALA A 194 -27.80 4.35 1.25
C ALA A 194 -27.67 3.28 0.16
N VAL A 195 -26.69 2.37 0.27
CA VAL A 195 -26.53 1.26 -0.68
C VAL A 195 -27.67 0.25 -0.54
N ARG A 196 -28.10 -0.05 0.69
CA ARG A 196 -29.25 -0.93 0.93
C ARG A 196 -30.53 -0.34 0.35
N LEU A 197 -30.74 0.97 0.48
CA LEU A 197 -31.87 1.69 -0.11
C LEU A 197 -31.82 1.60 -1.64
N ALA A 198 -30.66 1.88 -2.25
CA ALA A 198 -30.49 1.80 -3.70
C ALA A 198 -30.80 0.39 -4.25
N ILE A 199 -30.34 -0.66 -3.55
CA ILE A 199 -30.65 -2.04 -3.93
C ILE A 199 -32.12 -2.39 -3.66
N SER A 200 -32.72 -1.88 -2.59
CA SER A 200 -34.16 -2.06 -2.35
C SER A 200 -35.00 -1.41 -3.45
N MET A 201 -34.57 -0.26 -3.97
CA MET A 201 -35.22 0.40 -5.11
C MET A 201 -35.07 -0.43 -6.39
N ASP A 202 -33.88 -0.97 -6.66
CA ASP A 202 -33.64 -1.89 -7.78
C ASP A 202 -34.57 -3.11 -7.71
N LYS A 203 -34.69 -3.75 -6.53
CA LYS A 203 -35.59 -4.89 -6.31
C LYS A 203 -37.05 -4.53 -6.61
N LYS A 204 -37.51 -3.37 -6.14
CA LYS A 204 -38.90 -2.93 -6.30
C LYS A 204 -39.28 -2.72 -7.77
N HIS A 205 -38.39 -2.14 -8.57
CA HIS A 205 -38.67 -1.78 -9.98
C HIS A 205 -38.19 -2.84 -10.98
N SER A 206 -37.64 -3.97 -10.53
CA SER A 206 -37.11 -5.02 -11.42
C SER A 206 -38.18 -5.66 -12.32
N GLY A 207 -39.47 -5.46 -12.02
CA GLY A 207 -40.60 -5.94 -12.84
C GLY A 207 -41.18 -4.89 -13.80
N ASP A 208 -40.67 -3.66 -13.81
CA ASP A 208 -41.25 -2.55 -14.59
C ASP A 208 -40.81 -2.56 -16.06
N LEU A 209 -41.68 -2.14 -16.97
CA LEU A 209 -41.40 -2.05 -18.42
C LEU A 209 -40.21 -1.14 -18.76
N ASN A 210 -40.00 -0.06 -18.00
CA ASN A 210 -38.92 0.91 -18.21
C ASN A 210 -37.69 0.64 -17.32
N TYR A 211 -37.60 -0.55 -16.72
CA TYR A 211 -36.51 -0.90 -15.82
C TYR A 211 -35.16 -0.94 -16.53
N ASN A 212 -34.16 -0.27 -15.95
CA ASN A 212 -32.79 -0.30 -16.42
C ASN A 212 -31.82 -0.66 -15.27
N GLU A 213 -31.36 -1.91 -15.26
CA GLU A 213 -30.41 -2.41 -14.26
C GLU A 213 -29.15 -1.56 -14.16
N LYS A 214 -28.62 -1.14 -15.32
CA LYS A 214 -27.40 -0.35 -15.38
C LYS A 214 -27.61 1.01 -14.70
N PHE A 215 -28.80 1.59 -14.80
CA PHE A 215 -29.12 2.85 -14.13
C PHE A 215 -29.05 2.72 -12.61
N TYR A 216 -29.69 1.71 -12.01
CA TYR A 216 -29.66 1.49 -10.56
C TYR A 216 -28.26 1.14 -10.06
N ARG A 217 -27.54 0.27 -10.78
CA ARG A 217 -26.16 -0.11 -10.44
C ARG A 217 -25.23 1.10 -10.47
N CYS A 218 -25.27 1.88 -11.56
CA CYS A 218 -24.44 3.08 -11.70
C CYS A 218 -24.87 4.16 -10.70
N GLY A 219 -26.16 4.31 -10.42
CA GLY A 219 -26.67 5.25 -9.41
C GLY A 219 -26.13 4.94 -8.02
N ALA A 220 -26.18 3.67 -7.59
CA ALA A 220 -25.65 3.23 -6.31
C ALA A 220 -24.14 3.50 -6.18
N ILE A 221 -23.37 3.15 -7.22
CA ILE A 221 -21.92 3.37 -7.27
C ILE A 221 -21.61 4.88 -7.25
N SER A 222 -22.25 5.67 -8.11
CA SER A 222 -22.04 7.12 -8.16
C SER A 222 -22.36 7.79 -6.83
N PHE A 223 -23.44 7.40 -6.16
CA PHE A 223 -23.82 7.95 -4.86
C PHE A 223 -22.72 7.73 -3.82
N ILE A 224 -22.24 6.50 -3.63
CA ILE A 224 -21.24 6.22 -2.58
C ILE A 224 -19.90 6.92 -2.84
N TRP A 225 -19.50 7.07 -4.10
CA TRP A 225 -18.28 7.78 -4.45
C TRP A 225 -18.42 9.29 -4.27
N VAL A 226 -19.52 9.88 -4.72
CA VAL A 226 -19.79 11.32 -4.52
C VAL A 226 -19.90 11.64 -3.03
N TYR A 227 -20.68 10.85 -2.28
CA TYR A 227 -20.79 11.03 -0.83
C TYR A 227 -19.44 10.84 -0.13
N GLY A 228 -18.67 9.82 -0.49
CA GLY A 228 -17.36 9.54 0.10
C GLY A 228 -16.37 10.68 -0.09
N ILE A 229 -16.28 11.23 -1.31
CA ILE A 229 -15.43 12.39 -1.61
C ILE A 229 -15.94 13.64 -0.88
N ALA A 230 -17.25 13.87 -0.88
CA ALA A 230 -17.84 15.01 -0.15
C ALA A 230 -17.59 14.90 1.36
N ALA A 231 -17.63 13.70 1.94
CA ALA A 231 -17.38 13.46 3.35
C ALA A 231 -15.94 13.83 3.74
N LEU A 232 -14.94 13.62 2.87
CA LEU A 232 -13.57 14.10 3.11
C LEU A 232 -13.55 15.62 3.27
N TYR A 233 -14.23 16.35 2.37
CA TYR A 233 -14.31 17.82 2.41
C TYR A 233 -15.08 18.34 3.63
N ILE A 234 -16.20 17.71 3.95
CA ILE A 234 -17.00 18.05 5.12
C ILE A 234 -16.17 17.84 6.39
N ASN A 235 -15.44 16.74 6.50
CA ASN A 235 -14.69 16.41 7.70
C ASN A 235 -13.46 17.30 7.90
N ASP A 236 -12.80 17.71 6.82
CA ASP A 236 -11.73 18.70 6.90
C ASP A 236 -12.29 20.07 7.33
N ARG A 237 -13.38 20.53 6.70
CA ARG A 237 -13.96 21.86 6.96
C ARG A 237 -14.61 21.99 8.34
N TYR A 238 -15.26 20.92 8.83
CA TYR A 238 -16.02 20.90 10.08
C TYR A 238 -15.35 20.06 11.17
N ARG A 239 -14.03 19.92 11.11
CA ARG A 239 -13.23 19.14 12.07
C ARG A 239 -13.51 19.51 13.53
N ASP A 240 -13.47 20.80 13.82
CA ASP A 240 -13.64 21.38 15.16
C ASP A 240 -15.09 21.76 15.48
N PHE A 241 -16.03 21.36 14.61
CA PHE A 241 -17.45 21.64 14.81
C PHE A 241 -17.98 20.95 16.07
N GLN A 242 -18.58 21.75 16.96
CA GLN A 242 -19.23 21.31 18.20
C GLN A 242 -20.63 20.81 17.88
N LEU A 243 -20.73 19.52 17.55
CA LEU A 243 -21.96 18.91 17.06
C LEU A 243 -23.07 18.97 18.12
N PHE A 244 -22.73 18.69 19.37
CA PHE A 244 -23.73 18.57 20.43
C PHE A 244 -24.18 19.93 20.95
N GLY A 245 -23.26 20.88 21.08
CA GLY A 245 -23.58 22.27 21.42
C GLY A 245 -24.48 22.95 20.39
N ALA A 246 -24.34 22.60 19.11
CA ALA A 246 -25.21 23.10 18.04
C ALA A 246 -26.62 22.50 18.09
N ILE A 247 -26.78 21.24 18.54
CA ILE A 247 -28.09 20.59 18.70
C ILE A 247 -28.83 21.15 19.93
N SER A 248 -28.13 21.28 21.05
CA SER A 248 -28.66 21.88 22.27
C SER A 248 -27.53 22.39 23.17
N PRO A 249 -27.63 23.60 23.75
CA PRO A 249 -26.65 24.09 24.72
C PRO A 249 -26.40 23.14 25.89
N SER A 250 -27.42 22.37 26.29
CA SER A 250 -27.32 21.36 27.36
C SER A 250 -26.40 20.18 27.02
N LEU A 251 -26.27 19.84 25.73
CA LEU A 251 -25.42 18.75 25.25
C LEU A 251 -24.00 19.22 24.92
N GLY A 252 -23.72 20.53 24.94
CA GLY A 252 -22.40 21.09 24.63
C GLY A 252 -21.26 20.60 25.53
N GLY A 253 -21.58 20.07 26.72
CA GLY A 253 -20.60 19.38 27.58
C GLY A 253 -20.00 18.13 26.93
N LEU A 254 -20.74 17.44 26.08
CA LEU A 254 -20.28 16.22 25.39
C LEU A 254 -19.18 16.51 24.38
N ASP A 255 -19.19 17.66 23.71
CA ASP A 255 -18.12 18.06 22.78
C ASP A 255 -16.75 18.21 23.47
N LYS A 256 -16.72 18.34 24.81
CA LYS A 256 -15.48 18.39 25.60
C LYS A 256 -14.86 17.01 25.84
N ILE A 257 -15.62 15.93 25.67
CA ILE A 257 -15.13 14.55 25.85
C ILE A 257 -14.33 14.16 24.61
N ARG A 258 -13.03 14.46 24.65
CA ARG A 258 -12.07 14.18 23.58
C ARG A 258 -11.36 12.85 23.84
N GLY A 259 -11.13 12.09 22.77
CA GLY A 259 -10.31 10.88 22.83
C GLY A 259 -8.81 11.19 22.81
N ILE A 260 -8.00 10.13 22.92
CA ILE A 260 -6.52 10.21 22.91
C ILE A 260 -6.01 10.88 21.62
N ILE A 261 -6.71 10.68 20.51
CA ILE A 261 -6.31 11.13 19.18
C ILE A 261 -7.26 12.22 18.71
N HIS A 262 -6.79 13.47 18.72
CA HIS A 262 -7.58 14.64 18.36
C HIS A 262 -7.99 14.68 16.87
N ARG A 263 -7.07 14.30 15.97
CA ARG A 263 -7.27 14.37 14.50
C ARG A 263 -8.07 13.20 13.95
N TRP A 264 -9.33 13.08 14.37
CA TRP A 264 -10.26 12.02 13.92
C TRP A 264 -10.50 12.02 12.40
N ASP A 265 -10.37 13.18 11.75
CA ASP A 265 -10.54 13.40 10.32
C ASP A 265 -9.56 12.59 9.47
N ILE A 266 -8.28 12.49 9.87
CA ILE A 266 -7.30 11.68 9.11
C ILE A 266 -7.67 10.19 9.16
N PHE A 267 -8.08 9.71 10.32
CA PHE A 267 -8.42 8.28 10.51
C PHE A 267 -9.72 7.92 9.80
N TYR A 268 -10.61 8.90 9.61
CA TYR A 268 -11.76 8.74 8.74
C TYR A 268 -11.34 8.43 7.29
N ASN A 269 -10.21 8.95 6.78
CA ASN A 269 -9.78 8.65 5.41
C ASN A 269 -9.54 7.15 5.19
N PHE A 270 -8.96 6.44 6.16
CA PHE A 270 -8.82 4.98 6.11
C PHE A 270 -10.17 4.26 6.27
N THR A 271 -11.02 4.77 7.17
CA THR A 271 -12.39 4.27 7.37
C THR A 271 -13.18 4.33 6.05
N LEU A 272 -13.07 5.43 5.31
CA LEU A 272 -13.71 5.62 4.01
C LEU A 272 -13.30 4.55 3.00
N LEU A 273 -12.01 4.22 2.91
CA LEU A 273 -11.54 3.17 1.99
C LEU A 273 -12.17 1.81 2.30
N ARG A 274 -12.33 1.48 3.59
CA ARG A 274 -12.99 0.24 4.02
C ARG A 274 -14.48 0.27 3.72
N THR A 275 -15.16 1.37 4.05
CA THR A 275 -16.58 1.55 3.78
C THR A 275 -16.87 1.47 2.27
N LEU A 276 -16.05 2.10 1.42
CA LEU A 276 -16.16 1.98 -0.04
C LEU A 276 -15.89 0.55 -0.51
N SER A 277 -14.85 -0.12 0.00
CA SER A 277 -14.55 -1.52 -0.33
C SER A 277 -15.73 -2.46 -0.03
N TYR A 278 -16.29 -2.38 1.19
CA TYR A 278 -17.44 -3.18 1.60
C TYR A 278 -18.66 -2.96 0.70
N ASN A 279 -19.00 -1.69 0.46
CA ASN A 279 -20.17 -1.33 -0.31
C ASN A 279 -20.04 -1.71 -1.79
N MET A 280 -18.86 -1.52 -2.39
CA MET A 280 -18.57 -1.94 -3.76
C MET A 280 -18.63 -3.46 -3.91
N ASP A 281 -18.02 -4.22 -2.98
CA ASP A 281 -18.05 -5.68 -3.02
C ASP A 281 -19.49 -6.22 -2.85
N TYR A 282 -20.32 -5.59 -1.99
CA TYR A 282 -21.73 -5.92 -1.86
C TYR A 282 -22.54 -5.66 -3.14
N ILE A 283 -22.36 -4.48 -3.75
CA ILE A 283 -23.03 -4.12 -5.02
C ILE A 283 -22.65 -5.13 -6.11
N TRP A 284 -21.36 -5.44 -6.26
CA TRP A 284 -20.90 -6.43 -7.23
C TRP A 284 -21.50 -7.80 -6.97
N ARG A 285 -21.47 -8.29 -5.71
CA ARG A 285 -22.05 -9.59 -5.37
C ARG A 285 -23.54 -9.66 -5.69
N TYR A 286 -24.31 -8.62 -5.37
CA TYR A 286 -25.74 -8.55 -5.68
C TYR A 286 -26.00 -8.64 -7.19
N TYR A 287 -25.29 -7.86 -8.00
CA TYR A 287 -25.49 -7.87 -9.46
C TYR A 287 -24.91 -9.12 -10.13
N ASP A 288 -23.86 -9.73 -9.59
CA ASP A 288 -23.34 -11.01 -10.09
C ASP A 288 -24.37 -12.12 -9.86
N LEU A 289 -24.98 -12.18 -8.67
CA LEU A 289 -26.10 -13.10 -8.38
C LEU A 289 -27.30 -12.86 -9.29
N LYS A 290 -27.60 -11.60 -9.61
CA LYS A 290 -28.69 -11.22 -10.51
C LYS A 290 -28.42 -11.60 -11.96
N ASN A 291 -27.19 -11.43 -12.45
CA ASN A 291 -26.83 -11.68 -13.84
C ASN A 291 -26.64 -13.17 -14.16
N ASN A 292 -26.07 -13.96 -13.24
CA ASN A 292 -25.89 -15.40 -13.47
C ASN A 292 -27.21 -16.20 -13.50
N ILE A 293 -28.35 -15.57 -13.21
CA ILE A 293 -29.69 -16.11 -13.50
C ILE A 293 -29.87 -16.39 -15.00
N ARG A 294 -29.12 -15.70 -15.87
CA ARG A 294 -29.24 -15.85 -17.34
C ARG A 294 -28.38 -16.98 -17.92
N ASP A 295 -27.33 -17.45 -17.22
CA ASP A 295 -26.34 -18.42 -17.72
C ASP A 295 -25.94 -19.48 -16.62
N SER A 296 -26.89 -20.30 -16.18
CA SER A 296 -26.74 -21.67 -15.58
C SER A 296 -26.33 -21.91 -14.09
N THR A 297 -26.86 -23.05 -13.57
CA THR A 297 -26.69 -23.79 -12.27
C THR A 297 -27.63 -23.46 -11.09
N GLY A 298 -28.27 -24.51 -10.53
CA GLY A 298 -29.39 -24.43 -9.56
C GLY A 298 -29.08 -23.91 -8.14
N ILE A 299 -27.81 -23.71 -7.78
CA ILE A 299 -27.41 -23.25 -6.43
C ILE A 299 -27.55 -21.72 -6.30
N GLN A 300 -27.18 -20.96 -7.34
CA GLN A 300 -27.29 -19.49 -7.34
C GLN A 300 -28.75 -19.02 -7.37
N LEU A 301 -29.63 -19.81 -8.00
CA LEU A 301 -31.08 -19.63 -7.95
C LEU A 301 -31.62 -19.80 -6.51
N LYS A 302 -31.16 -20.81 -5.77
CA LYS A 302 -31.57 -21.07 -4.38
C LYS A 302 -31.13 -19.94 -3.44
N GLU A 303 -29.92 -19.41 -3.60
CA GLU A 303 -29.42 -18.27 -2.80
C GLU A 303 -30.22 -16.98 -3.08
N LEU A 304 -30.61 -16.73 -4.33
CA LEU A 304 -31.42 -15.57 -4.67
C LEU A 304 -32.88 -15.72 -4.17
N GLU A 305 -33.49 -16.90 -4.28
CA GLU A 305 -34.80 -17.19 -3.69
C GLU A 305 -34.79 -17.03 -2.17
N LEU A 306 -33.73 -17.50 -1.51
CA LEU A 306 -33.49 -17.24 -0.10
C LEU A 306 -33.34 -15.73 0.15
N SER A 307 -32.60 -14.98 -0.70
CA SER A 307 -32.38 -13.53 -0.53
C SER A 307 -33.64 -12.66 -0.67
N LYS A 308 -34.74 -13.25 -1.17
CA LYS A 308 -36.08 -12.66 -1.16
C LYS A 308 -36.78 -12.85 0.18
N LYS A 309 -36.37 -13.84 1.00
CA LYS A 309 -36.85 -14.00 2.38
C LYS A 309 -36.23 -12.91 3.28
N ARG A 310 -37.00 -12.40 4.24
CA ARG A 310 -36.53 -11.43 5.24
C ARG A 310 -35.61 -12.07 6.29
N THR A 311 -35.76 -13.36 6.54
CA THR A 311 -35.01 -14.12 7.55
C THR A 311 -34.76 -15.53 7.00
N ILE A 312 -33.57 -16.06 7.24
CA ILE A 312 -33.16 -17.43 6.88
C ILE A 312 -32.70 -18.17 8.14
N SER A 313 -32.88 -19.48 8.18
CA SER A 313 -32.39 -20.29 9.30
C SER A 313 -30.86 -20.42 9.25
N GLN A 314 -30.23 -20.71 10.40
CA GLN A 314 -28.78 -20.93 10.46
C GLN A 314 -28.35 -22.14 9.60
N GLU A 315 -29.19 -23.18 9.51
CA GLU A 315 -28.94 -24.34 8.65
C GLU A 315 -28.98 -23.97 7.16
N GLU A 316 -29.96 -23.16 6.73
CA GLU A 316 -30.04 -22.67 5.35
C GLU A 316 -28.81 -21.81 5.00
N LEU A 317 -28.34 -20.97 5.93
CA LEU A 317 -27.13 -20.17 5.76
C LEU A 317 -25.87 -21.03 5.63
N ASN A 318 -25.73 -22.04 6.49
CA ASN A 318 -24.59 -22.94 6.47
C ASN A 318 -24.51 -23.72 5.15
N LEU A 319 -25.64 -24.21 4.64
CA LEU A 319 -25.71 -24.89 3.35
C LEU A 319 -25.32 -23.98 2.18
N VAL A 320 -25.77 -22.72 2.20
CA VAL A 320 -25.37 -21.73 1.17
C VAL A 320 -23.87 -21.47 1.23
N ASN A 321 -23.31 -21.27 2.43
CA ASN A 321 -21.89 -21.01 2.62
C ASN A 321 -21.02 -22.20 2.17
N GLU A 322 -21.38 -23.42 2.56
CA GLU A 322 -20.69 -24.65 2.16
C GLU A 322 -20.73 -24.84 0.64
N SER A 323 -21.87 -24.56 0.00
CA SER A 323 -21.99 -24.62 -1.46
C SER A 323 -21.15 -23.56 -2.19
N ASN A 324 -21.06 -22.34 -1.64
CA ASN A 324 -20.23 -21.27 -2.16
C ASN A 324 -18.75 -21.56 -1.96
N GLU A 325 -18.37 -22.20 -0.85
CA GLU A 325 -17.01 -22.72 -0.61
C GLU A 325 -16.62 -23.77 -1.65
N ILE A 326 -17.49 -24.76 -1.89
CA ILE A 326 -17.26 -25.79 -2.91
C ILE A 326 -17.18 -25.15 -4.32
N GLY A 327 -18.06 -24.18 -4.61
CA GLY A 327 -18.06 -23.46 -5.88
C GLY A 327 -16.80 -22.62 -6.09
N ALA A 328 -16.36 -21.89 -5.06
CA ALA A 328 -15.14 -21.11 -5.07
C ALA A 328 -13.91 -22.02 -5.21
N GLN A 329 -13.86 -23.15 -4.50
CA GLN A 329 -12.81 -24.15 -4.63
C GLN A 329 -12.76 -24.74 -6.05
N LYS A 330 -13.90 -25.01 -6.69
CA LYS A 330 -13.93 -25.47 -8.10
C LYS A 330 -13.56 -24.38 -9.11
N SER A 331 -13.91 -23.13 -8.85
CA SER A 331 -13.65 -22.01 -9.76
C SER A 331 -12.23 -21.46 -9.66
N TYR A 332 -11.58 -21.61 -8.51
CA TYR A 332 -10.27 -21.02 -8.21
C TYR A 332 -9.20 -22.07 -7.86
N GLY A 333 -9.59 -23.29 -7.49
CA GLY A 333 -8.68 -24.44 -7.35
C GLY A 333 -8.56 -25.20 -8.66
N GLY A 334 -7.45 -25.00 -9.38
CA GLY A 334 -6.98 -26.03 -10.32
C GLY A 334 -6.50 -27.27 -9.54
N ASP A 335 -6.10 -28.34 -10.24
CA ASP A 335 -5.63 -29.67 -9.74
C ASP A 335 -4.60 -29.69 -8.58
N ALA A 336 -4.20 -28.55 -8.00
CA ALA A 336 -3.51 -28.50 -6.72
C ALA A 336 -4.50 -28.80 -5.59
N GLY A 337 -4.36 -30.00 -4.99
CA GLY A 337 -5.31 -30.58 -4.05
C GLY A 337 -5.72 -29.73 -2.84
N LEU A 338 -6.68 -30.28 -2.08
CA LEU A 338 -7.46 -29.78 -0.94
C LEU A 338 -6.76 -28.92 0.16
N ASN A 339 -5.46 -28.63 0.08
CA ASN A 339 -4.66 -27.98 1.12
C ASN A 339 -3.87 -26.74 0.65
N SER A 340 -4.23 -26.08 -0.46
CA SER A 340 -3.55 -24.85 -0.90
C SER A 340 -4.35 -23.58 -0.59
N ASP A 341 -3.71 -22.61 0.08
CA ASP A 341 -4.32 -21.30 0.36
C ASP A 341 -4.68 -20.58 -0.96
N LEU A 342 -5.88 -20.00 -1.03
CA LEU A 342 -6.28 -19.15 -2.15
C LEU A 342 -5.30 -17.98 -2.30
N THR A 343 -5.05 -17.56 -3.55
CA THR A 343 -4.24 -16.38 -3.83
C THR A 343 -4.92 -15.09 -3.35
N ASP A 344 -4.15 -14.03 -3.13
CA ASP A 344 -4.69 -12.71 -2.75
C ASP A 344 -5.84 -12.24 -3.65
N ARG A 345 -5.70 -12.44 -4.97
CA ARG A 345 -6.68 -11.96 -5.95
C ARG A 345 -7.98 -12.75 -5.83
N GLU A 346 -7.88 -14.04 -5.57
CA GLU A 346 -9.03 -14.93 -5.37
C GLU A 346 -9.75 -14.61 -4.06
N ARG A 347 -9.00 -14.42 -2.96
CA ARG A 347 -9.59 -14.00 -1.68
C ARG A 347 -10.31 -12.65 -1.77
N GLN A 348 -9.74 -11.69 -2.49
CA GLN A 348 -10.40 -10.41 -2.74
C GLN A 348 -11.68 -10.54 -3.57
N ALA A 349 -11.74 -11.51 -4.49
CA ALA A 349 -12.89 -11.78 -5.34
C ALA A 349 -13.81 -12.87 -4.79
N TYR A 350 -13.59 -13.30 -3.54
CA TYR A 350 -14.27 -14.47 -2.99
C TYR A 350 -15.80 -14.25 -2.93
N PRO A 351 -16.61 -15.18 -3.47
CA PRO A 351 -18.05 -15.01 -3.61
C PRO A 351 -18.79 -15.32 -2.30
N TRP A 352 -18.66 -14.45 -1.30
CA TRP A 352 -19.37 -14.59 -0.02
C TRP A 352 -20.88 -14.57 -0.18
N SER A 353 -21.58 -15.20 0.76
CA SER A 353 -23.04 -15.14 0.74
C SER A 353 -23.53 -13.71 0.96
N ILE A 354 -24.66 -13.36 0.33
CA ILE A 354 -25.22 -12.01 0.45
C ILE A 354 -25.54 -11.62 1.91
N TYR A 355 -25.74 -12.61 2.80
CA TYR A 355 -26.00 -12.42 4.23
C TYR A 355 -24.76 -12.09 5.06
N ASP A 356 -23.58 -12.46 4.57
CA ASP A 356 -22.32 -12.08 5.21
C ASP A 356 -22.06 -10.58 5.11
N TYR A 357 -22.69 -9.93 4.12
CA TYR A 357 -22.79 -8.48 4.04
C TYR A 357 -23.91 -7.98 4.97
N ASN A 358 -23.68 -8.06 6.28
CA ASN A 358 -24.54 -7.46 7.30
C ASN A 358 -23.82 -6.33 8.05
N PHE A 359 -24.57 -5.56 8.84
CA PHE A 359 -24.05 -4.38 9.53
C PHE A 359 -23.00 -4.73 10.59
N GLY A 360 -23.14 -5.87 11.28
CA GLY A 360 -22.16 -6.31 12.28
C GLY A 360 -20.80 -6.62 11.66
N ASN A 361 -20.79 -7.39 10.57
CA ASN A 361 -19.57 -7.69 9.81
C ASN A 361 -18.96 -6.45 9.18
N HIS A 362 -19.79 -5.51 8.70
CA HIS A 362 -19.33 -4.22 8.20
C HIS A 362 -18.60 -3.43 9.30
N LEU A 363 -19.17 -3.36 10.50
CA LEU A 363 -18.59 -2.64 11.62
C LEU A 363 -17.31 -3.30 12.12
N ALA A 364 -17.28 -4.64 12.23
CA ALA A 364 -16.07 -5.41 12.55
C ALA A 364 -14.92 -5.11 11.59
N TYR A 365 -15.21 -5.12 10.28
CA TYR A 365 -14.21 -4.85 9.25
C TYR A 365 -13.72 -3.40 9.26
N VAL A 366 -14.64 -2.43 9.26
CA VAL A 366 -14.26 -1.01 9.22
C VAL A 366 -13.48 -0.62 10.46
N LEU A 367 -13.89 -1.09 11.65
CA LEU A 367 -13.27 -0.79 12.93
C LEU A 367 -12.21 -1.81 13.37
N TYR A 368 -11.73 -2.67 12.46
CA TYR A 368 -10.70 -3.64 12.77
C TYR A 368 -9.46 -2.94 13.32
N THR A 369 -9.26 -3.11 14.63
CA THR A 369 -8.37 -2.27 15.47
C THR A 369 -6.91 -2.32 15.03
N PRO A 370 -6.32 -3.50 14.76
CA PRO A 370 -4.89 -3.59 14.41
C PRO A 370 -4.50 -2.75 13.20
N LEU A 371 -5.45 -2.41 12.33
CA LEU A 371 -5.21 -1.64 11.11
C LEU A 371 -6.01 -0.33 11.08
N PHE A 372 -6.69 0.06 12.18
CA PHE A 372 -7.60 1.22 12.19
C PHE A 372 -6.84 2.56 12.07
N ILE A 373 -5.80 2.74 12.89
CA ILE A 373 -5.02 3.99 12.94
C ILE A 373 -4.19 4.16 11.66
N ALA A 374 -3.39 3.15 11.33
CA ALA A 374 -2.61 3.07 10.12
C ALA A 374 -2.30 1.60 9.83
N GLY A 375 -1.65 1.35 8.69
CA GLY A 375 -1.24 0.01 8.29
C GLY A 375 -1.77 -0.36 6.91
N PRO A 376 -1.57 -1.61 6.49
CA PRO A 376 -2.07 -2.04 5.20
C PRO A 376 -3.61 -2.05 5.12
N ILE A 377 -4.10 -1.79 3.93
CA ILE A 377 -5.51 -1.86 3.57
C ILE A 377 -5.82 -3.30 3.13
N LEU A 378 -6.69 -3.96 3.90
CA LEU A 378 -7.37 -5.19 3.52
C LEU A 378 -8.72 -4.84 2.89
N THR A 379 -9.18 -5.64 1.93
CA THR A 379 -10.56 -5.55 1.41
C THR A 379 -11.51 -6.37 2.27
N PHE A 380 -12.82 -6.10 2.20
CA PHE A 380 -13.80 -6.82 3.01
C PHE A 380 -13.76 -8.34 2.79
N ASN A 381 -13.74 -8.77 1.52
CA ASN A 381 -13.75 -10.20 1.20
C ASN A 381 -12.51 -10.94 1.72
N ASP A 382 -11.32 -10.32 1.63
CA ASP A 382 -10.06 -10.90 2.13
C ASP A 382 -10.04 -10.89 3.67
N TYR A 383 -10.53 -9.82 4.29
CA TYR A 383 -10.69 -9.75 5.75
C TYR A 383 -11.61 -10.86 6.27
N LEU A 384 -12.80 -11.02 5.69
CA LEU A 384 -13.77 -12.03 6.10
C LEU A 384 -13.23 -13.45 5.88
N TYR A 385 -12.51 -13.67 4.78
CA TYR A 385 -11.84 -14.95 4.52
C TYR A 385 -10.85 -15.29 5.62
N GLN A 386 -9.97 -14.35 5.98
CA GLN A 386 -8.95 -14.57 7.01
C GLN A 386 -9.53 -14.62 8.43
N CYS A 387 -10.75 -14.11 8.64
CA CYS A 387 -11.47 -14.30 9.90
C CYS A 387 -11.99 -15.74 10.06
N ARG A 388 -12.33 -16.41 8.96
CA ARG A 388 -12.83 -17.80 8.95
C ARG A 388 -11.72 -18.83 8.71
N HIS A 389 -10.65 -18.44 8.04
CA HIS A 389 -9.54 -19.31 7.63
C HIS A 389 -8.20 -18.69 8.04
N THR A 390 -7.42 -19.43 8.83
CA THR A 390 -6.04 -19.01 9.11
C THR A 390 -5.15 -19.42 7.95
N LEU A 391 -4.45 -18.45 7.36
CA LEU A 391 -3.53 -18.71 6.25
C LEU A 391 -2.29 -19.46 6.75
N SER A 392 -1.78 -20.40 5.95
CA SER A 392 -0.53 -21.14 6.22
C SER A 392 0.70 -20.22 6.34
N SER A 393 0.59 -19.01 5.80
CA SER A 393 1.61 -17.98 5.86
C SER A 393 1.79 -17.40 7.27
N ILE A 394 0.82 -17.56 8.17
CA ILE A 394 0.89 -17.12 9.57
C ILE A 394 1.61 -18.21 10.37
N ASN A 395 2.81 -17.91 10.85
CA ASN A 395 3.55 -18.77 11.76
C ASN A 395 4.42 -17.92 12.69
N PHE A 396 4.75 -18.49 13.86
CA PHE A 396 5.49 -17.78 14.91
C PHE A 396 6.88 -17.33 14.44
N GLU A 397 7.62 -18.20 13.73
CA GLU A 397 8.96 -17.89 13.22
C GLU A 397 8.95 -16.65 12.31
N ARG A 398 7.96 -16.56 11.42
CA ARG A 398 7.78 -15.41 10.52
C ARG A 398 7.39 -14.16 11.29
N SER A 399 6.49 -14.25 12.27
CA SER A 399 6.10 -13.11 13.09
C SER A 399 7.29 -12.56 13.89
N VAL A 400 8.13 -13.43 14.45
CA VAL A 400 9.38 -13.03 15.12
C VAL A 400 10.37 -12.42 14.14
N GLY A 401 10.59 -13.04 12.97
CA GLY A 401 11.45 -12.49 11.93
C GLY A 401 10.97 -11.11 11.44
N TYR A 402 9.67 -10.92 11.34
CA TYR A 402 9.07 -9.63 10.98
C TYR A 402 9.23 -8.59 12.09
N ALA A 403 9.05 -8.97 13.36
CA ALA A 403 9.28 -8.10 14.51
C ALA A 403 10.76 -7.65 14.60
N LEU A 404 11.71 -8.54 14.36
CA LEU A 404 13.14 -8.20 14.31
C LEU A 404 13.44 -7.18 13.22
N ARG A 405 12.85 -7.33 12.02
CA ARG A 405 12.99 -6.33 10.94
C ARG A 405 12.42 -4.98 11.33
N PHE A 406 11.23 -4.96 11.93
CA PHE A 406 10.60 -3.74 12.42
C PHE A 406 11.49 -3.02 13.44
N ILE A 407 12.08 -3.74 14.40
CA ILE A 407 13.02 -3.18 15.38
C ILE A 407 14.26 -2.61 14.68
N THR A 408 14.81 -3.32 13.68
CA THR A 408 15.93 -2.80 12.90
C THR A 408 15.60 -1.50 12.17
N ASP A 409 14.41 -1.36 11.57
CA ASP A 409 14.00 -0.11 10.92
C ASP A 409 13.84 1.02 11.95
N LEU A 410 13.26 0.71 13.12
CA LEU A 410 13.09 1.67 14.21
C LEU A 410 14.44 2.18 14.71
N LEU A 411 15.40 1.29 14.96
CA LEU A 411 16.76 1.66 15.35
C LEU A 411 17.49 2.43 14.24
N THR A 412 17.25 2.09 12.97
CA THR A 412 17.79 2.84 11.83
C THR A 412 17.27 4.27 11.82
N MET A 413 15.97 4.47 12.02
CA MET A 413 15.38 5.81 12.13
C MET A 413 15.91 6.58 13.33
N GLU A 414 16.00 5.96 14.52
CA GLU A 414 16.59 6.59 15.69
C GLU A 414 18.05 7.01 15.41
N PHE A 415 18.86 6.14 14.80
CA PHE A 415 20.21 6.49 14.40
C PHE A 415 20.23 7.68 13.44
N MET A 416 19.42 7.66 12.38
CA MET A 416 19.36 8.78 11.43
C MET A 416 19.01 10.10 12.13
N LEU A 417 18.01 10.11 13.01
CA LEU A 417 17.56 11.33 13.69
C LEU A 417 18.55 11.89 14.72
N HIS A 418 19.46 11.08 15.27
CA HIS A 418 20.52 11.56 16.19
C HIS A 418 21.78 12.05 15.46
N PHE A 419 21.99 11.62 14.22
CA PHE A 419 23.20 11.94 13.47
C PHE A 419 22.97 12.91 12.30
N MET A 420 21.74 13.01 11.78
CA MET A 420 21.39 13.81 10.61
C MET A 420 20.09 14.60 10.86
N TYR A 421 20.22 15.88 11.21
CA TYR A 421 19.11 16.78 11.58
C TYR A 421 18.41 17.41 10.36
N VAL A 422 18.20 16.60 9.33
CA VAL A 422 17.76 17.07 8.00
C VAL A 422 16.32 17.59 8.00
N VAL A 423 15.47 17.13 8.91
CA VAL A 423 14.08 17.60 8.99
C VAL A 423 14.04 18.98 9.62
N ALA A 424 14.77 19.18 10.73
CA ALA A 424 14.90 20.47 11.38
C ALA A 424 15.51 21.51 10.44
N ILE A 425 16.56 21.15 9.69
CA ILE A 425 17.18 22.00 8.67
C ILE A 425 16.17 22.36 7.56
N ALA A 426 15.42 21.37 7.05
CA ALA A 426 14.44 21.62 6.01
C ALA A 426 13.31 22.56 6.47
N LYS A 427 12.91 22.47 7.74
CA LYS A 427 11.86 23.32 8.33
C LYS A 427 12.22 24.80 8.41
N VAL A 428 13.47 25.11 8.74
CA VAL A 428 13.91 26.52 8.83
C VAL A 428 14.10 27.17 7.46
N LYS A 429 14.09 26.39 6.37
CA LYS A 429 14.16 26.84 4.96
C LYS A 429 15.32 27.79 4.64
N LEU A 430 16.37 27.78 5.46
CA LEU A 430 17.54 28.64 5.33
C LEU A 430 18.68 27.86 4.70
N TYR A 431 18.79 27.95 3.37
CA TYR A 431 19.80 27.23 2.60
C TYR A 431 21.02 28.07 2.19
N GLU A 432 21.11 29.30 2.69
CA GLU A 432 22.22 30.20 2.42
C GLU A 432 23.55 29.60 2.91
N GLY A 433 24.56 29.65 2.05
CA GLY A 433 25.90 29.12 2.32
C GLY A 433 26.07 27.62 2.08
N TYR A 434 25.02 26.87 1.72
CA TYR A 434 25.16 25.48 1.33
C TYR A 434 25.55 25.32 -0.15
N THR A 435 26.42 24.34 -0.42
CA THR A 435 26.75 23.93 -1.79
C THR A 435 25.59 23.17 -2.45
N PRO A 436 25.54 23.09 -3.79
CA PRO A 436 24.55 22.27 -4.48
C PRO A 436 24.51 20.81 -4.01
N PHE A 437 25.67 20.24 -3.64
CA PHE A 437 25.73 18.89 -3.08
C PHE A 437 25.07 18.80 -1.71
N GLN A 438 25.37 19.74 -0.80
CA GLN A 438 24.76 19.78 0.54
C GLN A 438 23.24 19.91 0.50
N ILE A 439 22.72 20.82 -0.30
CA ILE A 439 21.27 21.00 -0.47
C ILE A 439 20.63 19.72 -1.03
N SER A 440 21.30 19.09 -2.00
CA SER A 440 20.82 17.83 -2.58
C SER A 440 20.79 16.69 -1.55
N MET A 441 21.79 16.62 -0.64
CA MET A 441 21.83 15.63 0.42
C MET A 441 20.77 15.89 1.50
N ILE A 442 20.51 17.15 1.87
CA ILE A 442 19.37 17.51 2.74
C ILE A 442 18.07 16.99 2.12
N GLY A 443 17.85 17.26 0.83
CA GLY A 443 16.66 16.80 0.11
C GLY A 443 16.52 15.28 0.10
N LEU A 444 17.57 14.56 -0.32
CA LEU A 444 17.54 13.09 -0.42
C LEU A 444 17.39 12.41 0.94
N LEU A 445 18.15 12.82 1.95
CA LEU A 445 18.07 12.24 3.29
C LEU A 445 16.72 12.55 3.94
N ASN A 446 16.13 13.71 3.68
CA ASN A 446 14.77 14.01 4.12
C ASN A 446 13.73 13.10 3.44
N LEU A 447 13.90 12.77 2.14
CA LEU A 447 13.05 11.76 1.47
C LEU A 447 13.21 10.36 2.11
N ASN A 448 14.42 9.97 2.51
CA ASN A 448 14.66 8.73 3.25
C ASN A 448 13.98 8.73 4.63
N VAL A 449 14.04 9.86 5.35
CA VAL A 449 13.29 10.04 6.61
C VAL A 449 11.78 9.96 6.37
N ILE A 450 11.26 10.53 5.28
CA ILE A 450 9.84 10.41 4.88
C ILE A 450 9.46 8.95 4.53
N TRP A 451 10.36 8.19 3.92
CA TRP A 451 10.11 6.76 3.68
C TRP A 451 10.05 5.99 5.02
N LEU A 452 11.01 6.21 5.92
CA LEU A 452 11.05 5.55 7.24
C LEU A 452 9.86 5.94 8.14
N LYS A 453 9.46 7.22 8.15
CA LYS A 453 8.36 7.70 8.99
C LYS A 453 7.02 7.05 8.64
N LEU A 454 6.84 6.60 7.39
CA LEU A 454 5.67 5.87 6.94
C LEU A 454 5.86 4.35 7.09
N LEU A 455 7.05 3.85 6.77
CA LEU A 455 7.40 2.44 6.90
C LEU A 455 7.15 1.91 8.31
N ILE A 456 7.66 2.61 9.33
CA ILE A 456 7.70 2.13 10.71
C ILE A 456 6.28 1.95 11.26
N PRO A 457 5.38 2.95 11.24
CA PRO A 457 3.99 2.74 11.65
C PRO A 457 3.30 1.63 10.85
N TRP A 458 3.48 1.57 9.52
CA TRP A 458 2.83 0.54 8.71
C TRP A 458 3.30 -0.88 9.05
N ARG A 459 4.60 -1.06 9.32
CA ARG A 459 5.14 -2.33 9.80
C ARG A 459 4.66 -2.66 11.20
N PHE A 460 4.57 -1.68 12.10
CA PHE A 460 4.02 -1.89 13.44
C PHE A 460 2.58 -2.43 13.39
N PHE A 461 1.69 -1.77 12.65
CA PHE A 461 0.29 -2.18 12.55
C PHE A 461 0.12 -3.49 11.75
N ARG A 462 0.99 -3.75 10.76
CA ARG A 462 1.06 -5.07 10.12
C ARG A 462 1.49 -6.16 11.11
N LEU A 463 2.50 -5.92 11.95
CA LEU A 463 2.93 -6.85 12.99
C LEU A 463 1.80 -7.13 13.97
N TRP A 464 1.07 -6.10 14.40
CA TRP A 464 -0.13 -6.28 15.22
C TRP A 464 -1.15 -7.21 14.55
N ALA A 465 -1.46 -6.99 13.27
CA ALA A 465 -2.35 -7.86 12.53
C ALA A 465 -1.81 -9.31 12.40
N LEU A 466 -0.51 -9.51 12.21
CA LEU A 466 0.11 -10.85 12.17
C LEU A 466 -0.03 -11.58 13.50
N LEU A 467 0.14 -10.87 14.63
CA LEU A 467 -0.08 -11.42 15.97
C LEU A 467 -1.57 -11.74 16.22
N ASP A 468 -2.48 -11.11 15.48
CA ASP A 468 -3.92 -11.41 15.47
C ASP A 468 -4.34 -12.42 14.37
N ASN A 469 -3.38 -13.17 13.84
CA ASN A 469 -3.57 -14.18 12.80
C ASN A 469 -4.20 -13.65 11.50
N MET A 470 -3.89 -12.40 11.14
CA MET A 470 -4.24 -11.80 9.85
C MET A 470 -2.95 -11.48 9.09
N ASP A 471 -2.85 -11.88 7.82
CA ASP A 471 -1.74 -11.54 6.93
C ASP A 471 -2.18 -10.43 5.98
N PRO A 472 -2.06 -9.14 6.33
CA PRO A 472 -2.19 -8.07 5.36
C PRO A 472 -0.96 -7.98 4.43
N PRO A 473 -1.10 -7.40 3.22
CA PRO A 473 0.04 -7.18 2.32
C PRO A 473 1.06 -6.21 2.90
N GLU A 474 2.36 -6.45 2.68
CA GLU A 474 3.41 -5.47 3.03
C GLU A 474 3.25 -4.20 2.19
N ASN A 475 3.40 -3.03 2.82
CA ASN A 475 3.21 -1.74 2.18
C ASN A 475 4.44 -1.21 1.47
N MET A 476 5.63 -1.51 1.99
CA MET A 476 6.90 -1.06 1.42
C MET A 476 7.81 -2.25 1.16
N ILE A 477 7.88 -2.66 -0.11
CA ILE A 477 8.69 -3.83 -0.52
C ILE A 477 10.06 -3.44 -1.09
N ARG A 478 10.29 -2.15 -1.32
CA ARG A 478 11.54 -1.56 -1.79
C ARG A 478 11.88 -0.33 -0.93
N CYS A 479 13.17 -0.10 -0.68
CA CYS A 479 13.66 1.20 -0.22
C CYS A 479 13.40 2.26 -1.31
N VAL A 480 13.15 3.52 -0.93
CA VAL A 480 12.93 4.62 -1.89
C VAL A 480 14.10 4.77 -2.86
N ASP A 481 15.34 4.66 -2.37
CA ASP A 481 16.58 4.71 -3.15
C ASP A 481 16.78 3.49 -4.07
N ASN A 482 15.96 2.44 -3.88
CA ASN A 482 15.97 1.24 -4.71
C ASN A 482 14.82 1.25 -5.72
N ASN A 483 14.56 2.38 -6.38
CA ASN A 483 13.60 2.49 -7.48
C ASN A 483 14.14 3.35 -8.61
N TYR A 484 14.08 2.84 -9.85
CA TYR A 484 14.56 3.52 -11.06
C TYR A 484 13.43 3.84 -12.06
N SER A 485 12.22 3.34 -11.81
CA SER A 485 11.04 3.54 -12.66
C SER A 485 9.91 4.12 -11.81
N ALA A 486 9.26 5.16 -12.31
CA ALA A 486 8.17 5.82 -11.58
C ALA A 486 6.95 4.89 -11.50
N MET A 487 6.65 4.15 -12.58
CA MET A 487 5.59 3.14 -12.56
C MET A 487 5.85 2.01 -11.55
N ALA A 488 7.10 1.57 -11.48
CA ALA A 488 7.54 0.52 -10.57
C ALA A 488 7.46 1.00 -9.11
N PHE A 489 7.91 2.23 -8.84
CA PHE A 489 7.84 2.88 -7.55
C PHE A 489 6.41 2.87 -6.97
N TRP A 490 5.40 3.29 -7.73
CA TRP A 490 4.01 3.32 -7.25
C TRP A 490 3.38 1.95 -6.98
N ARG A 491 3.95 0.86 -7.53
CA ARG A 491 3.53 -0.51 -7.20
C ARG A 491 4.20 -1.04 -5.94
N ALA A 492 5.39 -0.55 -5.63
CA ALA A 492 6.15 -0.93 -4.44
C ALA A 492 5.85 -0.05 -3.21
N TRP A 493 5.46 1.21 -3.44
CA TRP A 493 5.09 2.19 -2.43
C TRP A 493 3.62 2.06 -2.03
N HIS A 494 3.35 2.02 -0.72
CA HIS A 494 2.00 1.88 -0.17
C HIS A 494 1.18 0.80 -0.90
N ARG A 495 1.79 -0.37 -1.09
CA ARG A 495 1.31 -1.42 -1.98
C ARG A 495 -0.13 -1.88 -1.69
N SER A 496 -0.57 -1.91 -0.43
CA SER A 496 -1.96 -2.24 -0.11
C SER A 496 -2.95 -1.24 -0.71
N TYR A 497 -2.59 0.05 -0.66
CA TYR A 497 -3.39 1.12 -1.24
C TYR A 497 -3.37 1.06 -2.75
N ASN A 498 -2.20 0.79 -3.36
CA ASN A 498 -2.09 0.56 -4.80
C ASN A 498 -3.01 -0.59 -5.27
N LYS A 499 -3.05 -1.71 -4.52
CA LYS A 499 -3.99 -2.81 -4.78
C LYS A 499 -5.45 -2.36 -4.66
N TRP A 500 -5.77 -1.58 -3.63
CA TRP A 500 -7.12 -1.05 -3.40
C TRP A 500 -7.57 -0.14 -4.55
N VAL A 501 -6.79 0.88 -4.92
CA VAL A 501 -7.13 1.79 -6.04
C VAL A 501 -7.18 1.04 -7.37
N THR A 502 -6.35 0.01 -7.54
CA THR A 502 -6.37 -0.82 -8.74
C THR A 502 -7.71 -1.56 -8.86
N ARG A 503 -8.20 -2.14 -7.77
CA ARG A 503 -9.46 -2.89 -7.73
C ARG A 503 -10.69 -2.00 -7.87
N TYR A 504 -10.76 -0.89 -7.13
CA TYR A 504 -12.00 -0.11 -7.01
C TYR A 504 -12.08 1.11 -7.94
N ILE A 505 -10.97 1.56 -8.53
CA ILE A 505 -10.94 2.71 -9.45
C ILE A 505 -10.38 2.31 -10.81
N TYR A 506 -9.14 1.80 -10.85
CA TYR A 506 -8.42 1.57 -12.12
C TYR A 506 -9.12 0.55 -13.02
N ILE A 507 -9.41 -0.66 -12.50
CA ILE A 507 -10.06 -1.74 -13.27
C ILE A 507 -11.48 -1.33 -13.72
N PRO A 508 -12.36 -0.81 -12.84
CA PRO A 508 -13.70 -0.38 -13.24
C PRO A 508 -13.74 0.73 -14.30
N LEU A 509 -12.74 1.62 -14.34
CA LEU A 509 -12.64 2.71 -15.33
C LEU A 509 -11.99 2.29 -16.67
N GLY A 510 -11.77 0.99 -16.89
CA GLY A 510 -11.22 0.43 -18.13
C GLY A 510 -9.74 0.06 -18.09
N GLY A 511 -9.08 0.28 -16.96
CA GLY A 511 -7.69 -0.12 -16.69
C GLY A 511 -6.72 0.26 -17.81
N SER A 512 -5.93 -0.72 -18.26
CA SER A 512 -4.90 -0.51 -19.28
C SER A 512 -5.43 -0.06 -20.64
N LYS A 513 -6.73 -0.24 -20.94
CA LYS A 513 -7.33 0.22 -22.21
C LYS A 513 -7.38 1.75 -22.27
N ASN A 514 -7.70 2.40 -21.14
CA ASN A 514 -7.79 3.85 -21.00
C ASN A 514 -6.74 4.37 -20.01
N ARG A 515 -5.47 3.98 -20.22
CA ARG A 515 -4.40 4.11 -19.22
C ARG A 515 -4.19 5.55 -18.71
N VAL A 516 -4.26 6.56 -19.58
CA VAL A 516 -4.05 7.96 -19.18
C VAL A 516 -5.21 8.45 -18.32
N PHE A 517 -6.45 8.31 -18.80
CA PHE A 517 -7.66 8.71 -18.08
C PHE A 517 -7.79 8.00 -16.72
N THR A 518 -7.60 6.67 -16.70
CA THR A 518 -7.64 5.89 -15.46
C THR A 518 -6.54 6.28 -14.48
N SER A 519 -5.33 6.61 -14.97
CA SER A 519 -4.25 7.12 -14.11
C SER A 519 -4.57 8.50 -13.55
N LEU A 520 -5.12 9.41 -14.36
CA LEU A 520 -5.58 10.72 -13.90
C LEU A 520 -6.63 10.58 -12.78
N ALA A 521 -7.62 9.71 -12.98
CA ALA A 521 -8.64 9.45 -11.96
C ALA A 521 -8.05 8.90 -10.66
N VAL A 522 -7.13 7.92 -10.76
CA VAL A 522 -6.43 7.35 -9.60
C VAL A 522 -5.62 8.42 -8.86
N PHE A 523 -4.76 9.17 -9.54
CA PHE A 523 -3.92 10.18 -8.89
C PHE A 523 -4.71 11.38 -8.35
N SER A 524 -5.84 11.73 -8.97
CA SER A 524 -6.75 12.75 -8.45
C SER A 524 -7.41 12.29 -7.15
N PHE A 525 -7.88 11.05 -7.09
CA PHE A 525 -8.40 10.47 -5.86
C PHE A 525 -7.32 10.37 -4.78
N VAL A 526 -6.11 9.93 -5.14
CA VAL A 526 -4.96 9.85 -4.21
C VAL A 526 -4.65 11.24 -3.63
N ALA A 527 -4.64 12.29 -4.44
CA ALA A 527 -4.43 13.65 -3.97
C ALA A 527 -5.52 14.07 -2.97
N VAL A 528 -6.79 13.98 -3.36
CA VAL A 528 -7.95 14.35 -2.52
C VAL A 528 -8.01 13.53 -1.22
N TRP A 529 -7.64 12.26 -1.26
CA TRP A 529 -7.60 11.39 -0.08
C TRP A 529 -6.47 11.74 0.90
N HIS A 530 -5.35 12.27 0.41
CA HIS A 530 -4.24 12.67 1.26
C HIS A 530 -4.45 14.03 1.91
N ASP A 531 -4.81 15.03 1.12
CA ASP A 531 -5.11 16.38 1.59
C ASP A 531 -5.94 17.13 0.52
N ILE A 532 -6.79 18.04 0.97
CA ILE A 532 -7.67 18.84 0.11
C ILE A 532 -6.92 20.05 -0.45
N GLU A 533 -5.68 20.27 -0.01
CA GLU A 533 -4.83 21.31 -0.55
C GLU A 533 -4.55 21.13 -2.06
N PHE A 534 -4.83 22.20 -2.82
CA PHE A 534 -4.65 22.24 -4.28
C PHE A 534 -3.21 21.90 -4.72
N LYS A 535 -2.21 22.12 -3.86
CA LYS A 535 -0.81 21.76 -4.10
C LYS A 535 -0.62 20.26 -4.37
N LEU A 536 -1.35 19.39 -3.67
CA LEU A 536 -1.24 17.94 -3.84
C LEU A 536 -1.91 17.47 -5.14
N LEU A 537 -2.94 18.17 -5.59
CA LEU A 537 -3.58 17.89 -6.86
C LEU A 537 -2.64 18.21 -8.03
N ILE A 538 -1.97 19.38 -7.99
CA ILE A 538 -0.93 19.74 -8.96
C ILE A 538 0.21 18.72 -8.94
N TRP A 539 0.69 18.33 -7.75
CA TRP A 539 1.70 17.28 -7.61
C TRP A 539 1.24 15.97 -8.26
N GLY A 540 0.01 15.52 -8.02
CA GLY A 540 -0.53 14.30 -8.61
C GLY A 540 -0.59 14.35 -10.14
N TRP A 541 -0.96 15.51 -10.71
CA TRP A 541 -0.98 15.71 -12.15
C TRP A 541 0.42 15.80 -12.77
N LEU A 542 1.38 16.41 -12.08
CA LEU A 542 2.78 16.41 -12.49
C LEU A 542 3.35 14.99 -12.54
N ILE A 543 3.02 14.15 -11.55
CA ILE A 543 3.41 12.74 -11.58
C ILE A 543 2.83 12.03 -12.81
N VAL A 544 1.56 12.24 -13.14
CA VAL A 544 0.95 11.65 -14.34
C VAL A 544 1.63 12.15 -15.61
N LEU A 545 1.93 13.45 -15.70
CA LEU A 545 2.66 14.02 -16.82
C LEU A 545 4.05 13.38 -16.97
N PHE A 546 4.78 13.18 -15.87
CA PHE A 546 6.10 12.56 -15.87
C PHE A 546 6.08 11.07 -16.19
N LEU A 547 4.95 10.38 -16.04
CA LEU A 547 4.79 8.99 -16.48
C LEU A 547 4.62 8.85 -18.00
N VAL A 548 4.16 9.88 -18.71
CA VAL A 548 3.88 9.81 -20.15
C VAL A 548 5.15 9.52 -20.97
N PRO A 549 6.28 10.24 -20.77
CA PRO A 549 7.54 9.93 -21.45
C PRO A 549 8.01 8.50 -21.19
N GLU A 550 7.95 8.03 -19.94
CA GLU A 550 8.35 6.65 -19.58
C GLU A 550 7.52 5.63 -20.38
N ILE A 551 6.20 5.81 -20.48
CA ILE A 551 5.31 4.92 -21.21
C ILE A 551 5.59 4.94 -22.71
N PHE A 552 5.73 6.12 -23.31
CA PHE A 552 5.96 6.27 -24.75
C PHE A 552 7.33 5.73 -25.17
N LEU A 553 8.39 6.13 -24.48
CA LEU A 553 9.77 5.73 -24.79
C LEU A 553 9.97 4.23 -24.56
N SER A 554 9.42 3.68 -23.46
CA SER A 554 9.49 2.23 -23.22
C SER A 554 8.79 1.43 -24.31
N SER A 555 7.67 1.94 -24.86
CA SER A 555 6.97 1.29 -25.97
C SER A 555 7.75 1.38 -27.27
N TYR A 556 8.29 2.57 -27.59
CA TYR A 556 9.03 2.84 -28.81
C TYR A 556 10.33 2.02 -28.90
N PHE A 557 11.14 2.03 -27.84
CA PHE A 557 12.45 1.38 -27.85
C PHE A 557 12.39 -0.13 -27.54
N ARG A 558 11.22 -0.71 -27.21
CA ARG A 558 11.07 -2.14 -26.91
C ARG A 558 11.58 -3.07 -28.01
N LYS A 559 11.57 -2.60 -29.27
CA LYS A 559 12.06 -3.34 -30.44
C LYS A 559 13.56 -3.64 -30.40
N PHE A 560 14.32 -2.88 -29.61
CA PHE A 560 15.78 -3.00 -29.51
C PHE A 560 16.23 -3.79 -28.27
N ASN A 561 15.33 -4.52 -27.61
CA ASN A 561 15.61 -5.20 -26.35
C ASN A 561 16.80 -6.18 -26.40
N ASP A 562 17.09 -6.73 -27.58
CA ASP A 562 18.18 -7.70 -27.76
C ASP A 562 19.55 -7.04 -27.96
N GLN A 563 19.61 -5.71 -28.08
CA GLN A 563 20.86 -4.99 -28.33
C GLN A 563 21.61 -4.68 -27.01
N PRO A 564 22.94 -4.83 -26.96
CA PRO A 564 23.72 -4.63 -25.73
C PRO A 564 23.69 -3.18 -25.21
N TRP A 565 23.58 -2.20 -26.11
CA TRP A 565 23.50 -0.78 -25.77
C TRP A 565 22.14 -0.38 -25.20
N TYR A 566 21.08 -1.16 -25.46
CA TYR A 566 19.71 -0.83 -25.05
C TYR A 566 19.59 -0.64 -23.54
N ARG A 567 20.27 -1.50 -22.75
CA ARG A 567 20.35 -1.38 -21.30
C ARG A 567 20.86 -0.01 -20.84
N HIS A 568 21.86 0.54 -21.53
CA HIS A 568 22.45 1.83 -21.15
C HIS A 568 21.51 2.99 -21.52
N VAL A 569 20.82 2.92 -22.66
CA VAL A 569 19.79 3.91 -23.02
C VAL A 569 18.61 3.88 -22.03
N CYS A 570 18.13 2.69 -21.64
CA CYS A 570 17.15 2.55 -20.57
C CYS A 570 17.68 3.10 -19.24
N GLY A 571 18.96 2.88 -18.96
CA GLY A 571 19.65 3.42 -17.80
C GLY A 571 19.60 4.94 -17.75
N MET A 572 19.91 5.61 -18.87
CA MET A 572 19.81 7.08 -18.98
C MET A 572 18.38 7.56 -18.78
N GLY A 573 17.39 6.92 -19.41
CA GLY A 573 15.98 7.24 -19.21
C GLY A 573 15.54 7.06 -17.75
N SER A 574 16.10 6.08 -17.04
CA SER A 574 15.83 5.85 -15.62
C SER A 574 16.44 6.93 -14.72
N VAL A 575 17.62 7.47 -15.07
CA VAL A 575 18.19 8.63 -14.36
C VAL A 575 17.28 9.85 -14.50
N VAL A 576 16.73 10.08 -15.70
CA VAL A 576 15.74 11.15 -15.92
C VAL A 576 14.49 10.91 -15.05
N ASN A 577 13.99 9.68 -14.97
CA ASN A 577 12.85 9.37 -14.09
C ASN A 577 13.16 9.63 -12.61
N ILE A 578 14.36 9.27 -12.14
CA ILE A 578 14.77 9.55 -10.76
C ILE A 578 14.78 11.05 -10.50
N TRP A 579 15.38 11.86 -11.39
CA TRP A 579 15.37 13.32 -11.27
C TRP A 579 13.96 13.89 -11.23
N LEU A 580 13.08 13.48 -12.15
CA LEU A 580 11.69 13.95 -12.20
C LEU A 580 10.94 13.60 -10.91
N MET A 581 11.10 12.37 -10.40
CA MET A 581 10.49 11.93 -9.14
C MET A 581 11.07 12.67 -7.94
N MET A 582 12.38 12.90 -7.88
CA MET A 582 13.00 13.67 -6.81
C MET A 582 12.51 15.11 -6.81
N ILE A 583 12.52 15.80 -7.96
CA ILE A 583 12.06 17.18 -8.09
C ILE A 583 10.59 17.31 -7.69
N ALA A 584 9.72 16.41 -8.19
CA ALA A 584 8.29 16.42 -7.84
C ALA A 584 8.07 16.30 -6.32
N ASN A 585 8.78 15.38 -5.66
CA ASN A 585 8.62 15.15 -4.22
C ASN A 585 9.28 16.24 -3.38
N ILE A 586 10.41 16.79 -3.82
CA ILE A 586 11.06 17.92 -3.16
C ILE A 586 10.16 19.17 -3.24
N TYR A 587 9.54 19.42 -4.39
CA TYR A 587 8.56 20.49 -4.56
C TYR A 587 7.35 20.30 -3.65
N GLY A 588 6.77 19.10 -3.64
CA GLY A 588 5.54 18.81 -2.89
C GLY A 588 5.71 18.75 -1.37
N PHE A 589 6.85 18.24 -0.88
CA PHE A 589 7.01 17.86 0.53
C PHE A 589 8.19 18.48 1.28
N CYS A 590 9.13 19.14 0.60
CA CYS A 590 10.36 19.64 1.24
C CYS A 590 10.58 21.15 1.03
N LEU A 591 10.92 21.57 -0.20
CA LEU A 591 11.39 22.92 -0.50
C LEU A 591 10.29 23.89 -0.91
N GLY A 592 9.15 23.39 -1.39
CA GLY A 592 8.10 24.22 -2.00
C GLY A 592 8.56 24.85 -3.33
N HIS A 593 7.81 25.83 -3.81
CA HIS A 593 8.09 26.51 -5.08
C HIS A 593 9.46 27.21 -5.09
N ASP A 594 9.67 28.13 -4.16
CA ASP A 594 10.83 29.03 -4.19
C ASP A 594 12.16 28.28 -3.98
N GLY A 595 12.17 27.31 -3.07
CA GLY A 595 13.36 26.48 -2.84
C GLY A 595 13.66 25.53 -4.01
N THR A 596 12.64 25.00 -4.69
CA THR A 596 12.85 24.14 -5.86
C THR A 596 13.37 24.95 -7.05
N VAL A 597 12.79 26.14 -7.29
CA VAL A 597 13.28 27.05 -8.35
C VAL A 597 14.71 27.51 -8.05
N GLY A 598 15.02 27.84 -6.79
CA GLY A 598 16.38 28.18 -6.37
C GLY A 598 17.38 27.03 -6.60
N LEU A 599 17.01 25.80 -6.23
CA LEU A 599 17.82 24.61 -6.49
C LEU A 599 18.11 24.44 -7.99
N LEU A 600 17.08 24.53 -8.84
CA LEU A 600 17.22 24.35 -10.28
C LEU A 600 18.06 25.46 -10.91
N LYS A 601 17.87 26.73 -10.50
CA LYS A 601 18.69 27.85 -10.95
C LYS A 601 20.15 27.69 -10.55
N ASN A 602 20.43 27.28 -9.32
CA ASN A 602 21.81 27.07 -8.87
C ASN A 602 22.45 25.87 -9.60
N MET A 603 21.67 24.81 -9.84
CA MET A 603 22.15 23.59 -10.50
C MET A 603 22.38 23.76 -12.00
N LEU A 604 21.55 24.55 -12.71
CA LEU A 604 21.66 24.72 -14.17
C LEU A 604 22.31 26.05 -14.59
N GLY A 605 22.31 27.05 -13.71
CA GLY A 605 22.77 28.41 -14.00
C GLY A 605 24.22 28.70 -13.60
N THR A 606 24.86 27.81 -12.83
CA THR A 606 26.26 27.96 -12.40
C THR A 606 27.12 26.84 -12.97
N PHE A 607 28.42 27.12 -13.20
CA PHE A 607 29.36 26.10 -13.68
C PHE A 607 29.50 24.95 -12.68
N ASP A 608 29.65 25.26 -11.39
CA ASP A 608 29.74 24.28 -10.31
C ASP A 608 28.46 23.44 -10.19
N GLY A 609 27.30 24.05 -10.38
CA GLY A 609 26.02 23.36 -10.44
C GLY A 609 25.93 22.40 -11.63
N GLY A 610 26.38 22.83 -12.81
CA GLY A 610 26.39 22.01 -14.01
C GLY A 610 27.32 20.79 -13.87
N LEU A 611 28.53 21.01 -13.32
CA LEU A 611 29.47 19.94 -12.99
C LEU A 611 28.84 18.97 -11.99
N PHE A 612 28.24 19.48 -10.91
CA PHE A 612 27.52 18.67 -9.93
C PHE A 612 26.42 17.83 -10.58
N PHE A 613 25.60 18.42 -11.46
CA PHE A 613 24.50 17.72 -12.13
C PHE A 613 25.00 16.57 -13.01
N ILE A 614 26.08 16.79 -13.77
CA ILE A 614 26.70 15.74 -14.61
C ILE A 614 27.28 14.63 -13.73
N THR A 615 28.05 14.97 -12.71
CA THR A 615 28.65 13.98 -11.79
C THR A 615 27.58 13.18 -11.06
N CYS A 616 26.55 13.85 -10.54
CA CYS A 616 25.43 13.21 -9.86
C CYS A 616 24.66 12.29 -10.81
N SER A 617 24.39 12.74 -12.05
CA SER A 617 23.73 11.90 -13.06
C SER A 617 24.55 10.66 -13.41
N GLY A 618 25.88 10.77 -13.46
CA GLY A 618 26.79 9.63 -13.59
C GLY A 618 26.70 8.65 -12.41
N CYS A 619 26.66 9.16 -11.17
CA CYS A 619 26.50 8.34 -9.97
C CYS A 619 25.13 7.64 -9.92
N LEU A 620 24.06 8.35 -10.28
CA LEU A 620 22.71 7.79 -10.40
C LEU A 620 22.67 6.71 -11.47
N PHE A 621 23.35 6.91 -12.60
CA PHE A 621 23.44 5.90 -13.65
C PHE A 621 24.08 4.61 -13.14
N VAL A 622 25.17 4.71 -12.37
CA VAL A 622 25.79 3.57 -11.69
C VAL A 622 24.79 2.86 -10.78
N GLY A 623 24.08 3.62 -9.92
CA GLY A 623 23.02 3.09 -9.06
C GLY A 623 21.93 2.35 -9.85
N VAL A 624 21.49 2.90 -10.99
CA VAL A 624 20.52 2.26 -11.88
C VAL A 624 21.04 0.94 -12.44
N GLN A 625 22.30 0.85 -12.87
CA GLN A 625 22.85 -0.40 -13.38
C GLN A 625 22.94 -1.48 -12.29
N VAL A 626 23.30 -1.10 -11.07
CA VAL A 626 23.26 -1.96 -9.88
C VAL A 626 21.83 -2.45 -9.61
N MET A 627 20.84 -1.56 -9.69
CA MET A 627 19.43 -1.93 -9.53
C MET A 627 18.94 -2.89 -10.64
N TYR A 628 19.37 -2.71 -11.89
CA TYR A 628 19.01 -3.61 -12.99
C TYR A 628 19.53 -5.02 -12.75
N GLU A 629 20.79 -5.18 -12.36
CA GLU A 629 21.36 -6.48 -12.07
C GLU A 629 20.73 -7.12 -10.82
N SER A 630 20.35 -6.31 -9.84
CA SER A 630 19.53 -6.76 -8.70
C SER A 630 18.18 -7.35 -9.17
N ARG A 631 17.52 -6.75 -10.16
CA ARG A 631 16.23 -7.21 -10.71
C ARG A 631 16.41 -8.46 -11.56
N ASP A 632 17.48 -8.53 -12.35
CA ASP A 632 17.83 -9.72 -13.09
C ASP A 632 18.18 -10.88 -12.15
N SER A 633 18.83 -10.61 -11.01
CA SER A 633 19.11 -11.60 -9.96
C SER A 633 17.85 -12.14 -9.29
N GLU A 634 16.83 -11.31 -9.11
CA GLU A 634 15.51 -11.75 -8.62
C GLU A 634 14.80 -12.61 -9.66
N LYS A 635 14.78 -12.20 -10.93
CA LYS A 635 14.17 -12.96 -12.02
C LYS A 635 14.85 -14.31 -12.25
N ARG A 636 16.18 -14.39 -12.13
CA ARG A 636 16.92 -15.67 -12.16
C ARG A 636 16.52 -16.60 -11.01
N ARG A 637 16.08 -16.06 -9.87
CA ARG A 637 15.49 -16.80 -8.75
C ARG A 637 13.99 -17.05 -8.92
N GLY A 638 13.40 -16.69 -10.05
CA GLY A 638 11.98 -16.86 -10.36
C GLY A 638 11.07 -15.79 -9.76
N ILE A 639 11.63 -14.72 -9.19
CA ILE A 639 10.88 -13.64 -8.55
C ILE A 639 10.68 -12.50 -9.55
N ASP A 640 9.44 -12.17 -9.87
CA ASP A 640 9.07 -11.01 -10.69
C ASP A 640 7.98 -10.20 -9.97
N LEU A 641 8.40 -9.14 -9.27
CA LEU A 641 7.50 -8.26 -8.54
C LEU A 641 6.83 -7.20 -9.44
N ARG A 642 7.34 -7.02 -10.66
CA ARG A 642 6.95 -5.94 -11.59
C ARG A 642 7.07 -4.52 -10.99
N CYS A 643 7.97 -4.38 -10.00
CA CYS A 643 8.32 -3.15 -9.29
C CYS A 643 9.79 -3.11 -8.88
#